data_AF-A0A8H5MZQ8-F1
#
_entry.id   AF-A0A8H5MZQ8-F1
#
_cell.length_a   1.000
_cell.length_b   1.000
_cell.length_c   1.000
_cell.angle_alpha   90.00
_cell.angle_beta   90.00
_cell.angle_gamma   90.00
#
_symmetry.space_group_name_H-M   'P 1'
#
loop_
_entity.id
_entity.type
_entity.pdbx_description
1 polymer ?
#
loop_
_entity_poly.entity_id
_entity_poly.type
_entity_poly.pdbx_seq_one_letter_code
_entity_poly.pdbx_strand_id
1 'polypeptide(L)'
;MRALTIIFLLSALARGNSAKDDCINNDIPFQACAPIGAYYPPPTIDKSSKPFKKLASQFTETFDNLIKNGGSDKYGPITLNTTSFSVVIFGGAESLEIIPSSSSIIIHPLKIEHQTQTSLRTPNFQLAMYLPELSKVKGPLTVNWEDITIGALAGQMSGLSRESGACVVGKACDWKKTLAFQNAFVTKAPYFLPDTTPVVSYAAFQLLVFAMQRSDGGNWPSILDKTILQPLSMSDSGVLSHGVKDIFAMKSLNTSAIGEPGALSFVSSAKDLARAGHSILASDLLSPAITRRWLHPNIDTSNLRNGVGRPWEVYRAGNAISPILYALTKSGTIGKYVSYFGLSTDFNAGFSILAHDNSVEDRKLDLNVHADIASEVLGYLQTIAAEELEARYAGSYSGKSTEATFNTTDKGRGLEVQKLVIGGVNIKKQTAQKLGIHADDLDFRIYPTNVQDGSRHQFIAVFQDKSAPIDMGTPTCITWQEIGADAEITFVFTLGRNGEVVGVEVPQLHAKMKSIPDFRGPEGAWTLRAQGRARTGKATSTLQAIPTPTHMALVELQNQGVLKYLVSQNCDGLHRRSGILRDRISELHGNSNRECCKDCGKEYIRDFRAVASYEKSVHDHRTGRKCTACGGNLLDTIINFGEFLPEEPLKLARSHAKKADLCIALGSSLSVPPASGIPETCGKSKKSKLVICNLQETFMEGLADMHVWAESDVLMTRVMDRLGYSIPNFILQRRLVIKMQRDAHGRQVIALTGVDDDGTPVTYLQSVKLEDSRRIVRSEPFSFVFRDGLSTGAEVKFALEFMGHYNEPNVVIDYSVPDEEGAETVYDLSYDPSTGEWVIMR
;
A
#
# COMPACT_ATOMS: atom_id res chain seq x y z
N MET A 1 -3.22 9.48 -60.29
CA MET A 1 -3.91 8.24 -59.87
C MET A 1 -2.89 7.11 -59.88
N ARG A 2 -2.46 6.63 -58.70
CA ARG A 2 -1.97 5.28 -58.37
C ARG A 2 -1.32 5.34 -56.98
N ALA A 3 -1.97 4.64 -56.05
CA ALA A 3 -1.49 4.37 -54.70
C ALA A 3 -0.37 3.32 -54.74
N LEU A 4 0.60 3.44 -53.84
CA LEU A 4 1.55 2.37 -53.52
C LEU A 4 1.62 2.23 -52.00
N THR A 5 0.95 1.18 -51.50
CA THR A 5 1.01 0.70 -50.12
C THR A 5 2.04 -0.44 -50.10
N ILE A 6 3.03 -0.38 -49.20
CA ILE A 6 3.97 -1.47 -48.95
C ILE A 6 3.70 -1.99 -47.54
N ILE A 7 3.34 -3.28 -47.45
CA ILE A 7 3.16 -4.07 -46.23
C ILE A 7 4.43 -4.89 -46.01
N PHE A 8 5.00 -4.85 -44.81
CA PHE A 8 5.96 -5.86 -44.36
C PHE A 8 5.35 -6.68 -43.22
N LEU A 9 5.20 -7.99 -43.47
CA LEU A 9 4.99 -9.04 -42.49
C LEU A 9 6.36 -9.60 -42.12
N LEU A 10 6.74 -9.60 -40.84
CA LEU A 10 7.85 -10.41 -40.35
C LEU A 10 7.47 -11.09 -39.04
N SER A 11 7.25 -12.40 -39.15
CA SER A 11 7.32 -13.40 -38.10
C SER A 11 8.75 -13.52 -37.57
N ALA A 12 8.96 -13.39 -36.27
CA ALA A 12 10.27 -13.62 -35.64
C ALA A 12 10.32 -15.00 -34.95
N LEU A 13 10.75 -16.00 -35.73
CA LEU A 13 11.45 -17.18 -35.23
C LEU A 13 12.77 -17.24 -36.00
N ALA A 14 13.88 -16.86 -35.38
CA ALA A 14 15.22 -17.24 -35.84
C ALA A 14 16.25 -17.10 -34.72
N ARG A 15 16.82 -18.24 -34.32
CA ARG A 15 18.17 -18.32 -33.74
C ARG A 15 19.18 -17.80 -34.78
N GLY A 16 20.15 -16.99 -34.35
CA GLY A 16 21.29 -16.59 -35.16
C GLY A 16 22.34 -15.87 -34.32
N ASN A 17 23.55 -16.43 -34.26
CA ASN A 17 24.68 -15.98 -33.47
C ASN A 17 25.46 -14.81 -34.14
N SER A 18 26.15 -14.06 -33.29
CA SER A 18 27.30 -13.15 -33.49
C SER A 18 27.07 -11.73 -34.04
N ALA A 19 27.09 -10.75 -33.13
CA ALA A 19 28.11 -9.70 -33.10
C ALA A 19 28.35 -9.31 -31.62
N LYS A 20 29.59 -9.45 -31.16
CA LYS A 20 30.04 -8.96 -29.85
C LYS A 20 30.29 -7.46 -30.00
N ASP A 21 29.40 -6.64 -29.46
CA ASP A 21 29.74 -5.28 -29.02
C ASP A 21 29.64 -5.27 -27.50
N ASP A 22 30.79 -5.09 -26.87
CA ASP A 22 30.95 -4.97 -25.43
C ASP A 22 30.32 -3.65 -24.91
N CYS A 23 29.71 -3.74 -23.73
CA CYS A 23 29.27 -2.66 -22.83
C CYS A 23 27.80 -2.21 -22.89
N ILE A 24 26.84 -3.12 -22.63
CA ILE A 24 25.71 -2.82 -21.73
C ILE A 24 25.59 -4.00 -20.77
N ASN A 25 25.75 -3.75 -19.46
CA ASN A 25 25.57 -4.76 -18.43
C ASN A 25 24.20 -5.43 -18.57
N ASN A 26 24.17 -6.75 -18.75
CA ASN A 26 22.96 -7.58 -18.73
C ASN A 26 22.34 -7.74 -17.31
N ASP A 27 22.77 -6.94 -16.33
CA ASP A 27 22.39 -7.03 -14.92
C ASP A 27 21.53 -5.84 -14.46
N ILE A 28 20.71 -5.25 -15.33
CA ILE A 28 19.72 -4.25 -14.88
C ILE A 28 18.51 -5.04 -14.38
N PRO A 29 18.24 -5.07 -13.07
CA PRO A 29 17.10 -5.80 -12.53
C PRO A 29 15.79 -5.22 -13.06
N PHE A 30 14.81 -6.08 -13.33
CA PHE A 30 13.47 -5.64 -13.74
C PHE A 30 12.92 -4.58 -12.78
N GLN A 31 12.32 -3.54 -13.36
CA GLN A 31 11.66 -2.48 -12.63
C GLN A 31 10.28 -2.23 -13.25
N ALA A 32 9.23 -2.32 -12.42
CA ALA A 32 7.86 -2.12 -12.88
C ALA A 32 7.65 -0.69 -13.41
N CYS A 33 7.01 -0.58 -14.57
CA CYS A 33 6.71 0.67 -15.25
C CYS A 33 5.29 1.12 -14.90
N ALA A 34 5.18 1.97 -13.89
CA ALA A 34 3.89 2.51 -13.52
C ALA A 34 3.34 3.48 -14.59
N PRO A 35 2.00 3.54 -14.79
CA PRO A 35 1.39 4.58 -15.61
C PRO A 35 1.74 5.98 -15.08
N ILE A 36 1.81 6.98 -15.96
CA ILE A 36 2.02 8.37 -15.54
C ILE A 36 0.84 8.82 -14.66
N GLY A 37 1.14 9.30 -13.45
CA GLY A 37 0.16 9.76 -12.48
C GLY A 37 0.45 9.23 -11.07
N ALA A 38 -0.60 9.12 -10.25
CA ALA A 38 -0.49 8.68 -8.87
C ALA A 38 0.03 7.24 -8.79
N TYR A 39 1.27 7.08 -8.33
CA TYR A 39 1.87 5.77 -8.05
C TYR A 39 1.35 5.17 -6.73
N TYR A 40 0.88 6.05 -5.85
CA TYR A 40 0.37 5.78 -4.52
C TYR A 40 -0.89 6.64 -4.30
N PRO A 41 -1.81 6.22 -3.42
CA PRO A 41 -2.83 7.13 -2.90
C PRO A 41 -2.16 8.38 -2.32
N PRO A 42 -2.82 9.56 -2.37
CA PRO A 42 -2.28 10.76 -1.75
C PRO A 42 -1.87 10.53 -0.28
N PRO A 43 -0.66 10.90 0.13
CA PRO A 43 -0.22 10.77 1.51
C PRO A 43 -1.03 11.70 2.41
N THR A 44 -1.15 11.31 3.68
CA THR A 44 -1.74 12.16 4.72
C THR A 44 -0.71 13.21 5.16
N ILE A 45 -1.08 14.49 5.12
CA ILE A 45 -0.23 15.65 5.44
C ILE A 45 -0.73 16.29 6.75
N ASP A 46 -0.90 15.45 7.76
CA ASP A 46 -1.28 15.88 9.11
C ASP A 46 -0.05 16.08 9.99
N LYS A 47 0.04 17.25 10.63
CA LYS A 47 1.07 17.63 11.61
C LYS A 47 1.11 16.73 12.83
N SER A 48 -0.02 16.10 13.18
CA SER A 48 -0.11 15.15 14.27
C SER A 48 0.50 13.79 13.89
N SER A 49 0.54 13.48 12.59
CA SER A 49 0.97 12.19 12.06
C SER A 49 2.46 11.93 12.34
N LYS A 50 2.77 10.69 12.73
CA LYS A 50 4.15 10.26 12.97
C LYS A 50 5.03 10.39 11.71
N PRO A 51 4.57 10.00 10.50
CA PRO A 51 5.37 10.15 9.28
C PRO A 51 5.74 11.61 9.00
N PHE A 52 4.80 12.54 9.15
CA PHE A 52 5.06 13.96 8.92
C PHE A 52 5.96 14.60 9.99
N LYS A 53 5.86 14.19 11.27
CA LYS A 53 6.78 14.66 12.32
C LYS A 53 8.22 14.22 12.08
N LYS A 54 8.40 12.94 11.71
CA LYS A 54 9.71 12.37 11.33
C LYS A 54 10.29 13.12 10.13
N LEU A 55 9.46 13.38 9.12
CA LEU A 55 9.79 14.20 7.96
C LEU A 55 10.31 15.59 8.36
N ALA A 56 9.54 16.34 9.15
CA ALA A 56 9.91 17.70 9.54
C ALA A 56 11.28 17.73 10.26
N SER A 57 11.57 16.75 11.11
CA SER A 57 12.88 16.64 11.77
C SER A 57 14.03 16.30 10.81
N GLN A 58 13.85 15.32 9.92
CA GLN A 58 14.89 14.89 8.97
C GLN A 58 15.20 15.96 7.93
N PHE A 59 14.17 16.66 7.47
CA PHE A 59 14.32 17.77 6.55
C PHE A 59 15.09 18.92 7.21
N THR A 60 14.73 19.29 8.44
CA THR A 60 15.46 20.32 9.21
C THR A 60 16.93 19.93 9.41
N GLU A 61 17.19 18.70 9.85
CA GLU A 61 18.56 18.18 10.06
C GLU A 61 19.39 18.18 8.77
N THR A 62 18.80 17.76 7.64
CA THR A 62 19.48 17.75 6.34
C THR A 62 19.98 19.15 5.97
N PHE A 63 19.15 20.16 6.18
CA PHE A 63 19.50 21.55 5.90
C PHE A 63 20.50 22.14 6.90
N ASP A 64 20.32 21.87 8.19
CA ASP A 64 21.27 22.31 9.22
C ASP A 64 22.67 21.76 8.91
N ASN A 65 22.76 20.50 8.47
CA ASN A 65 24.00 19.88 8.03
C ASN A 65 24.55 20.54 6.76
N LEU A 66 23.70 20.86 5.78
CA LEU A 66 24.11 21.54 4.56
C LEU A 66 24.70 22.93 4.83
N ILE A 67 24.04 23.72 5.68
CA ILE A 67 24.53 25.04 6.11
C ILE A 67 25.86 24.90 6.86
N LYS A 68 25.94 23.94 7.79
CA LYS A 68 27.14 23.72 8.60
C LYS A 68 28.36 23.33 7.77
N ASN A 69 28.16 22.55 6.70
CA ASN A 69 29.24 22.01 5.88
C ASN A 69 29.56 22.85 4.64
N GLY A 70 28.86 23.96 4.43
CA GLY A 70 29.06 24.81 3.26
C GLY A 70 28.53 24.18 1.95
N GLY A 71 27.56 23.26 2.04
CA GLY A 71 27.06 22.46 0.92
C GLY A 71 27.37 20.96 1.01
N SER A 72 27.24 20.26 -0.13
CA SER A 72 27.70 18.87 -0.29
C SER A 72 27.97 18.53 -1.76
N ASP A 73 28.63 17.39 -2.02
CA ASP A 73 28.81 16.86 -3.37
C ASP A 73 27.47 16.57 -4.09
N LYS A 74 26.40 16.34 -3.32
CA LYS A 74 25.05 16.09 -3.84
C LYS A 74 24.29 17.38 -4.16
N TYR A 75 24.54 18.46 -3.42
CA TYR A 75 23.70 19.67 -3.42
C TYR A 75 24.45 20.97 -3.78
N GLY A 76 25.72 20.86 -4.18
CA GLY A 76 26.57 22.00 -4.48
C GLY A 76 26.94 22.84 -3.25
N PRO A 77 27.66 23.95 -3.43
CA PRO A 77 28.06 24.83 -2.34
C PRO A 77 26.84 25.58 -1.79
N ILE A 78 26.65 25.53 -0.48
CA ILE A 78 25.61 26.30 0.24
C ILE A 78 26.34 27.28 1.17
N THR A 79 26.06 28.57 1.04
CA THR A 79 26.75 29.57 1.86
C THR A 79 25.96 29.89 3.13
N LEU A 80 26.66 30.26 4.21
CA LEU A 80 26.09 30.78 5.45
C LEU A 80 25.20 32.03 5.27
N ASN A 81 25.16 32.61 4.07
CA ASN A 81 24.49 33.86 3.77
C ASN A 81 23.05 33.70 3.23
N THR A 82 22.59 32.48 2.99
CA THR A 82 21.15 32.18 2.88
C THR A 82 20.55 32.21 4.29
N THR A 83 20.29 33.42 4.78
CA THR A 83 20.07 33.70 6.21
C THR A 83 18.78 33.14 6.82
N SER A 84 17.76 32.81 6.02
CA SER A 84 16.52 32.19 6.52
C SER A 84 15.64 31.68 5.38
N PHE A 85 14.93 30.57 5.63
CA PHE A 85 13.88 30.07 4.76
C PHE A 85 12.69 29.54 5.59
N SER A 86 11.51 29.53 4.97
CA SER A 86 10.28 28.96 5.50
C SER A 86 9.71 28.02 4.46
N VAL A 87 9.54 26.73 4.82
CA VAL A 87 8.90 25.73 3.97
C VAL A 87 7.53 25.38 4.54
N VAL A 88 6.50 25.47 3.69
CA VAL A 88 5.15 25.00 4.00
C VAL A 88 4.83 23.88 3.03
N ILE A 89 4.40 22.73 3.56
CA ILE A 89 3.90 21.59 2.78
C ILE A 89 2.38 21.51 3.01
N PHE A 90 1.61 21.23 1.97
CA PHE A 90 0.15 21.17 2.02
C PHE A 90 -0.40 20.05 1.12
N GLY A 91 -1.55 19.47 1.49
CA GLY A 91 -2.27 18.47 0.70
C GLY A 91 -3.53 19.04 0.02
N GLY A 92 -3.99 18.41 -1.05
CA GLY A 92 -5.22 18.79 -1.77
C GLY A 92 -6.51 18.18 -1.22
N ALA A 93 -6.44 17.13 -0.40
CA ALA A 93 -7.60 16.40 0.13
C ALA A 93 -7.97 16.76 1.59
N GLU A 94 -7.13 17.53 2.28
CA GLU A 94 -7.28 17.85 3.70
C GLU A 94 -7.82 19.27 3.91
N SER A 95 -8.66 19.48 4.93
CA SER A 95 -8.97 20.83 5.40
C SER A 95 -7.69 21.48 5.96
N LEU A 96 -7.21 22.55 5.33
CA LEU A 96 -5.98 23.27 5.70
C LEU A 96 -5.95 23.66 7.20
N GLU A 97 -5.10 23.00 8.00
CA GLU A 97 -4.61 23.53 9.28
C GLU A 97 -3.22 24.16 9.12
N ILE A 98 -3.20 25.47 8.86
CA ILE A 98 -1.97 26.25 8.76
C ILE A 98 -1.49 26.60 10.17
N ILE A 99 -0.61 25.78 10.77
CA ILE A 99 0.11 26.16 12.01
C ILE A 99 1.40 26.91 11.66
N PRO A 100 1.51 28.22 11.91
CA PRO A 100 2.80 28.93 11.88
C PRO A 100 3.63 28.51 13.10
N SER A 101 4.95 28.46 12.98
CA SER A 101 5.80 28.55 14.16
C SER A 101 5.51 29.89 14.85
N SER A 102 4.86 29.80 16.01
CA SER A 102 4.35 30.86 16.89
C SER A 102 3.11 31.66 16.43
N SER A 103 2.03 31.49 17.21
CA SER A 103 0.77 32.28 17.35
C SER A 103 -0.28 32.34 16.22
N SER A 104 -1.27 31.44 16.36
CA SER A 104 -2.74 31.64 16.35
C SER A 104 -3.59 31.81 15.05
N ILE A 105 -4.63 30.94 14.97
CA ILE A 105 -6.08 31.14 14.65
C ILE A 105 -6.70 30.23 13.54
N ILE A 106 -7.85 29.63 13.93
CA ILE A 106 -8.81 28.69 13.33
C ILE A 106 -9.48 29.19 12.02
N ILE A 107 -9.81 28.29 11.07
CA ILE A 107 -10.68 28.60 9.89
C ILE A 107 -11.65 27.45 9.58
N HIS A 108 -12.93 27.80 9.33
CA HIS A 108 -14.04 26.91 8.91
C HIS A 108 -14.13 26.75 7.37
N PRO A 109 -14.69 25.63 6.85
CA PRO A 109 -14.80 25.38 5.41
C PRO A 109 -15.90 26.25 4.75
N LEU A 110 -15.56 26.92 3.66
CA LEU A 110 -16.46 27.73 2.83
C LEU A 110 -16.81 26.98 1.52
N LYS A 111 -18.11 26.86 1.22
CA LYS A 111 -18.61 26.49 -0.11
C LYS A 111 -18.76 27.75 -0.96
N ILE A 112 -18.19 27.75 -2.16
CA ILE A 112 -18.32 28.85 -3.13
C ILE A 112 -19.17 28.35 -4.31
N GLU A 113 -20.23 29.10 -4.65
CA GLU A 113 -21.07 28.82 -5.82
C GLU A 113 -20.43 29.35 -7.11
N HIS A 114 -20.43 28.51 -8.16
CA HIS A 114 -19.88 28.85 -9.48
C HIS A 114 -20.78 29.87 -10.21
N GLN A 115 -20.28 31.11 -10.37
CA GLN A 115 -20.81 32.02 -11.40
C GLN A 115 -20.15 31.74 -12.75
N THR A 116 -20.97 31.36 -13.72
CA THR A 116 -20.63 31.23 -15.14
C THR A 116 -20.39 32.61 -15.77
N GLN A 117 -19.13 33.02 -15.88
CA GLN A 117 -18.71 34.07 -16.83
C GLN A 117 -17.66 33.50 -17.78
N THR A 118 -17.83 33.83 -19.06
CA THR A 118 -17.03 33.48 -20.26
C THR A 118 -15.60 34.03 -20.20
N SER A 119 -14.80 33.59 -19.24
CA SER A 119 -13.40 34.01 -19.11
C SER A 119 -12.44 33.04 -19.81
N LEU A 120 -11.21 33.50 -20.07
CA LEU A 120 -10.05 32.89 -20.77
C LEU A 120 -9.62 31.47 -20.34
N ARG A 121 -10.56 30.52 -20.25
CA ARG A 121 -10.35 29.19 -19.67
C ARG A 121 -9.98 28.13 -20.71
N THR A 122 -10.12 28.44 -21.99
CA THR A 122 -9.82 27.53 -23.10
C THR A 122 -8.45 27.86 -23.72
N PRO A 123 -7.45 26.98 -23.59
CA PRO A 123 -6.07 27.23 -24.03
C PRO A 123 -5.93 27.44 -25.54
N ASN A 124 -6.76 26.77 -26.34
CA ASN A 124 -6.67 26.79 -27.80
C ASN A 124 -7.29 28.04 -28.43
N PHE A 125 -7.79 28.98 -27.62
CA PHE A 125 -8.37 30.22 -28.13
C PHE A 125 -7.27 31.15 -28.62
N GLN A 126 -7.46 31.75 -29.80
CA GLN A 126 -6.52 32.69 -30.39
C GLN A 126 -6.51 34.00 -29.60
N LEU A 127 -5.32 34.55 -29.34
CA LEU A 127 -5.13 35.84 -28.68
C LEU A 127 -5.85 36.96 -29.44
N ALA A 128 -5.82 36.90 -30.78
CA ALA A 128 -6.46 37.87 -31.66
C ALA A 128 -7.97 38.05 -31.41
N MET A 129 -8.67 37.07 -30.84
CA MET A 129 -10.08 37.23 -30.47
C MET A 129 -10.28 38.25 -29.33
N TYR A 130 -9.28 38.39 -28.45
CA TYR A 130 -9.31 39.30 -27.30
C TYR A 130 -8.62 40.63 -27.61
N LEU A 131 -7.59 40.60 -28.46
CA LEU A 131 -6.80 41.76 -28.89
C LEU A 131 -6.76 41.84 -30.43
N PRO A 132 -7.90 42.11 -31.10
CA PRO A 132 -8.01 42.05 -32.56
C PRO A 132 -7.17 43.08 -33.31
N GLU A 133 -6.72 44.13 -32.62
CA GLU A 133 -5.77 45.10 -33.17
C GLU A 133 -4.40 44.49 -33.51
N LEU A 134 -4.00 43.38 -32.88
CA LEU A 134 -2.74 42.70 -33.17
C LEU A 134 -2.69 42.12 -34.59
N SER A 135 -3.80 41.56 -35.08
CA SER A 135 -3.91 41.01 -36.44
C SER A 135 -3.76 42.06 -37.55
N LYS A 136 -3.82 43.35 -37.20
CA LYS A 136 -3.62 44.46 -38.14
C LYS A 136 -2.14 44.73 -38.41
N VAL A 137 -1.24 44.23 -37.56
CA VAL A 137 0.20 44.41 -37.72
C VAL A 137 0.72 43.34 -38.67
N LYS A 138 1.26 43.78 -39.82
CA LYS A 138 1.82 42.91 -40.85
C LYS A 138 3.17 43.44 -41.31
N GLY A 139 4.15 42.56 -41.44
CA GLY A 139 5.45 42.87 -42.01
C GLY A 139 6.23 41.59 -42.34
N PRO A 140 7.35 41.70 -43.09
CA PRO A 140 8.23 40.57 -43.31
C PRO A 140 8.79 40.09 -41.96
N LEU A 141 8.65 38.79 -41.68
CA LEU A 141 9.11 38.13 -40.45
C LEU A 141 8.45 38.62 -39.14
N THR A 142 7.36 39.40 -39.18
CA THR A 142 6.61 39.77 -37.96
C THR A 142 5.82 38.59 -37.40
N VAL A 143 5.45 38.64 -36.13
CA VAL A 143 4.59 37.63 -35.49
C VAL A 143 3.28 37.48 -36.26
N ASN A 144 2.90 36.24 -36.61
CA ASN A 144 1.53 35.95 -37.01
C ASN A 144 0.63 35.85 -35.78
N TRP A 145 -0.01 36.95 -35.42
CA TRP A 145 -0.83 37.04 -34.21
C TRP A 145 -2.06 36.14 -34.19
N GLU A 146 -2.47 35.61 -35.35
CA GLU A 146 -3.56 34.62 -35.47
C GLU A 146 -3.12 33.21 -35.02
N ASP A 147 -1.82 32.91 -35.04
CA ASP A 147 -1.28 31.62 -34.61
C ASP A 147 -1.00 31.59 -33.09
N ILE A 148 -1.02 32.75 -32.42
CA ILE A 148 -0.74 32.85 -30.99
C ILE A 148 -2.00 32.49 -30.19
N THR A 149 -1.94 31.41 -29.42
CA THR A 149 -3.02 30.99 -28.51
C THR A 149 -2.78 31.43 -27.07
N ILE A 150 -3.85 31.47 -26.26
CA ILE A 150 -3.76 31.71 -24.81
C ILE A 150 -2.86 30.65 -24.13
N GLY A 151 -2.95 29.40 -24.58
CA GLY A 151 -2.11 28.30 -24.14
C GLY A 151 -0.64 28.53 -24.46
N ALA A 152 -0.32 28.98 -25.68
CA ALA A 152 1.05 29.27 -26.07
C ALA A 152 1.66 30.43 -25.27
N LEU A 153 0.85 31.45 -24.94
CA LEU A 153 1.28 32.55 -24.07
C LEU A 153 1.55 32.08 -22.63
N ALA A 154 0.61 31.33 -22.05
CA ALA A 154 0.76 30.83 -20.68
C ALA A 154 1.91 29.82 -20.58
N GLY A 155 2.08 29.02 -21.63
CA GLY A 155 3.03 27.92 -21.84
C GLY A 155 4.48 28.30 -22.07
N GLN A 156 4.82 29.59 -22.20
CA GLN A 156 6.12 30.02 -22.75
C GLN A 156 6.43 29.40 -24.13
N MET A 157 5.40 29.04 -24.88
CA MET A 157 5.50 28.45 -26.22
C MET A 157 5.18 29.46 -27.33
N SER A 158 4.93 30.71 -26.98
CA SER A 158 4.57 31.76 -27.96
C SER A 158 5.72 32.17 -28.89
N GLY A 159 6.98 31.87 -28.54
CA GLY A 159 8.17 32.28 -29.28
C GLY A 159 8.43 33.79 -29.30
N LEU A 160 7.67 34.56 -28.53
CA LEU A 160 7.79 36.01 -28.41
C LEU A 160 9.06 36.44 -27.66
N SER A 161 9.50 37.67 -27.88
CA SER A 161 10.65 38.21 -27.14
C SER A 161 10.39 38.28 -25.64
N ARG A 162 11.47 38.21 -24.84
CA ARG A 162 11.37 38.16 -23.37
C ARG A 162 10.67 39.37 -22.78
N GLU A 163 11.14 40.56 -23.16
CA GLU A 163 10.70 41.84 -22.62
C GLU A 163 9.87 42.64 -23.64
N SER A 164 8.89 43.39 -23.15
CA SER A 164 8.09 44.33 -23.95
C SER A 164 8.04 45.75 -23.39
N GLY A 165 8.37 45.95 -22.10
CA GLY A 165 8.32 47.23 -21.41
C GLY A 165 6.92 47.84 -21.23
N ALA A 166 5.83 47.09 -21.48
CA ALA A 166 4.46 47.62 -21.43
C ALA A 166 3.89 47.78 -20.01
N CYS A 167 4.46 47.04 -19.06
CA CYS A 167 4.16 47.16 -17.65
C CYS A 167 5.46 47.40 -16.88
N VAL A 168 5.40 48.27 -15.87
CA VAL A 168 6.55 48.60 -15.01
C VAL A 168 6.13 48.42 -13.55
N VAL A 169 7.02 47.88 -12.71
CA VAL A 169 6.80 47.70 -11.27
C VAL A 169 6.27 49.00 -10.64
N GLY A 170 5.28 48.86 -9.75
CA GLY A 170 4.69 50.00 -9.04
C GLY A 170 3.65 50.79 -9.86
N LYS A 171 3.46 50.49 -11.16
CA LYS A 171 2.48 51.14 -12.04
C LYS A 171 1.51 50.12 -12.64
N ALA A 172 0.30 50.56 -12.97
CA ALA A 172 -0.66 49.72 -13.69
C ALA A 172 -0.21 49.50 -15.15
N CYS A 173 -0.39 48.29 -15.66
CA CYS A 173 -0.27 48.00 -17.08
C CYS A 173 -1.28 48.86 -17.87
N ASP A 174 -0.84 49.59 -18.89
CA ASP A 174 -1.70 50.45 -19.71
C ASP A 174 -1.45 50.20 -21.21
N TRP A 175 -2.35 49.44 -21.83
CA TRP A 175 -2.34 49.15 -23.26
C TRP A 175 -2.39 50.42 -24.13
N LYS A 176 -3.12 51.46 -23.70
CA LYS A 176 -3.38 52.68 -24.48
C LYS A 176 -2.27 53.72 -24.37
N LYS A 177 -1.57 53.80 -23.23
CA LYS A 177 -0.45 54.74 -23.03
C LYS A 177 0.87 54.28 -23.60
N THR A 178 0.99 53.00 -23.97
CA THR A 178 2.27 52.45 -24.42
C THR A 178 2.37 52.45 -25.95
N LEU A 179 2.39 53.63 -26.58
CA LEU A 179 2.74 53.77 -28.00
C LEU A 179 4.10 53.09 -28.32
N ALA A 180 5.00 53.05 -27.33
CA ALA A 180 6.25 52.30 -27.37
C ALA A 180 6.06 50.78 -27.49
N PHE A 181 5.02 50.17 -26.90
CA PHE A 181 4.73 48.74 -27.01
C PHE A 181 4.30 48.36 -28.43
N GLN A 182 3.37 49.14 -29.01
CA GLN A 182 2.90 48.90 -30.37
C GLN A 182 4.03 49.08 -31.40
N ASN A 183 4.87 50.11 -31.22
CA ASN A 183 5.96 50.41 -32.17
C ASN A 183 7.21 49.53 -32.00
N ALA A 184 7.52 49.07 -30.79
CA ALA A 184 8.79 48.38 -30.49
C ALA A 184 8.66 46.90 -30.14
N PHE A 185 7.47 46.38 -29.84
CA PHE A 185 7.27 44.96 -29.53
C PHE A 185 6.37 44.26 -30.55
N VAL A 186 5.21 44.82 -30.87
CA VAL A 186 4.23 44.14 -31.75
C VAL A 186 4.75 43.91 -33.18
N THR A 187 5.69 44.76 -33.62
CA THR A 187 6.35 44.70 -34.93
C THR A 187 7.62 43.85 -34.95
N LYS A 188 8.08 43.34 -33.80
CA LYS A 188 9.28 42.50 -33.75
C LYS A 188 9.03 41.14 -34.39
N ALA A 189 10.09 40.58 -34.96
CA ALA A 189 10.08 39.17 -35.31
C ALA A 189 10.03 38.31 -34.03
N PRO A 190 9.27 37.21 -34.03
CA PRO A 190 9.39 36.24 -32.95
C PRO A 190 10.77 35.59 -33.00
N TYR A 191 11.27 35.10 -31.86
CA TYR A 191 12.48 34.30 -31.83
C TYR A 191 12.26 32.92 -32.45
N PHE A 192 11.07 32.35 -32.25
CA PHE A 192 10.64 31.10 -32.86
C PHE A 192 9.16 31.17 -33.21
N LEU A 193 8.70 30.36 -34.16
CA LEU A 193 7.26 30.24 -34.38
C LEU A 193 6.57 29.67 -33.12
N PRO A 194 5.28 29.99 -32.91
CA PRO A 194 4.54 29.43 -31.78
C PRO A 194 4.58 27.91 -31.76
N ASP A 195 4.57 27.33 -30.56
CA ASP A 195 4.60 25.89 -30.30
C ASP A 195 5.83 25.14 -30.88
N THR A 196 6.91 25.86 -31.21
CA THR A 196 8.16 25.27 -31.72
C THR A 196 9.12 24.85 -30.61
N THR A 197 9.39 25.74 -29.65
CA THR A 197 10.36 25.51 -28.57
C THR A 197 10.05 26.44 -27.39
N PRO A 198 10.29 26.02 -26.14
CA PRO A 198 10.05 26.88 -24.98
C PRO A 198 10.98 28.09 -24.94
N VAL A 199 10.40 29.28 -24.79
CA VAL A 199 11.11 30.56 -24.63
C VAL A 199 10.42 31.39 -23.56
N VAL A 200 11.15 31.72 -22.49
CA VAL A 200 10.63 32.59 -21.42
C VAL A 200 10.30 33.97 -21.98
N SER A 201 9.01 34.34 -21.91
CA SER A 201 8.46 35.62 -22.32
C SER A 201 7.58 36.25 -21.23
N TYR A 202 8.10 37.28 -20.57
CA TYR A 202 7.28 38.09 -19.67
C TYR A 202 6.28 38.96 -20.46
N ALA A 203 6.60 39.28 -21.70
CA ALA A 203 5.67 39.94 -22.61
C ALA A 203 4.42 39.09 -22.87
N ALA A 204 4.55 37.76 -22.94
CA ALA A 204 3.40 36.87 -23.09
C ALA A 204 2.41 36.98 -21.92
N PHE A 205 2.91 37.03 -20.68
CA PHE A 205 2.04 37.26 -19.50
C PHE A 205 1.40 38.64 -19.49
N GLN A 206 2.06 39.67 -20.03
CA GLN A 206 1.44 40.99 -20.17
C GLN A 206 0.27 40.97 -21.18
N LEU A 207 0.45 40.28 -22.32
CA LEU A 207 -0.62 40.07 -23.28
C LEU A 207 -1.82 39.33 -22.66
N LEU A 208 -1.56 38.34 -21.79
CA LEU A 208 -2.61 37.67 -21.02
C LEU A 208 -3.35 38.64 -20.09
N VAL A 209 -2.64 39.52 -19.37
CA VAL A 209 -3.25 40.56 -18.55
C VAL A 209 -4.13 41.49 -19.39
N PHE A 210 -3.66 41.94 -20.54
CA PHE A 210 -4.46 42.80 -21.44
C PHE A 210 -5.70 42.09 -21.98
N ALA A 211 -5.58 40.81 -22.34
CA ALA A 211 -6.71 40.00 -22.76
C ALA A 211 -7.75 39.85 -21.64
N MET A 212 -7.31 39.61 -20.40
CA MET A 212 -8.18 39.54 -19.22
C MET A 212 -8.88 40.88 -18.93
N GLN A 213 -8.13 41.99 -18.95
CA GLN A 213 -8.70 43.33 -18.76
C GLN A 213 -9.76 43.67 -19.82
N ARG A 214 -9.56 43.24 -21.07
CA ARG A 214 -10.54 43.43 -22.14
C ARG A 214 -11.79 42.57 -21.95
N SER A 215 -11.61 41.31 -21.57
CA SER A 215 -12.70 40.35 -21.37
C SER A 215 -13.60 40.75 -20.20
N ASP A 216 -13.01 41.14 -19.07
CA ASP A 216 -13.75 41.35 -17.81
C ASP A 216 -14.14 42.83 -17.59
N GLY A 217 -13.54 43.77 -18.33
CA GLY A 217 -13.84 45.20 -18.23
C GLY A 217 -13.25 45.92 -17.00
N GLY A 218 -12.40 45.25 -16.22
CA GLY A 218 -11.72 45.78 -15.02
C GLY A 218 -10.22 46.02 -15.19
N ASN A 219 -9.59 46.65 -14.19
CA ASN A 219 -8.13 46.73 -14.12
C ASN A 219 -7.53 45.43 -13.52
N TRP A 220 -6.24 45.18 -13.74
CA TRP A 220 -5.60 43.94 -13.31
C TRP A 220 -5.74 43.65 -11.79
N PRO A 221 -5.48 44.60 -10.87
CA PRO A 221 -5.70 44.37 -9.44
C PRO A 221 -7.15 43.97 -9.09
N SER A 222 -8.15 44.62 -9.69
CA SER A 222 -9.56 44.32 -9.42
C SER A 222 -9.98 42.94 -9.94
N ILE A 223 -9.45 42.53 -11.10
CA ILE A 223 -9.70 41.19 -11.65
C ILE A 223 -9.10 40.14 -10.71
N LEU A 224 -7.86 40.33 -10.28
CA LEU A 224 -7.16 39.42 -9.37
C LEU A 224 -7.88 39.30 -8.01
N ASP A 225 -8.33 40.42 -7.45
CA ASP A 225 -9.06 40.46 -6.19
C ASP A 225 -10.39 39.68 -6.27
N LYS A 226 -11.19 39.95 -7.31
CA LYS A 226 -12.49 39.31 -7.53
C LYS A 226 -12.39 37.81 -7.85
N THR A 227 -11.35 37.39 -8.57
CA THR A 227 -11.27 36.03 -9.12
C THR A 227 -10.42 35.06 -8.31
N ILE A 228 -9.47 35.56 -7.51
CA ILE A 228 -8.53 34.72 -6.75
C ILE A 228 -8.45 35.17 -5.29
N LEU A 229 -8.10 36.43 -4.99
CA LEU A 229 -7.73 36.83 -3.63
C LEU A 229 -8.91 36.77 -2.65
N GLN A 230 -10.05 37.38 -2.97
CA GLN A 230 -11.23 37.30 -2.11
C GLN A 230 -11.80 35.89 -2.02
N PRO A 231 -12.02 35.15 -3.14
CA PRO A 231 -12.53 33.78 -3.06
C PRO A 231 -11.67 32.85 -2.19
N LEU A 232 -10.35 33.01 -2.21
CA LEU A 232 -9.43 32.16 -1.45
C LEU A 232 -9.00 32.76 -0.11
N SER A 233 -9.55 33.93 0.27
CA SER A 233 -9.18 34.65 1.50
C SER A 233 -7.67 34.88 1.64
N MET A 234 -7.00 35.26 0.54
CA MET A 234 -5.57 35.56 0.48
C MET A 234 -5.33 37.04 0.81
N SER A 235 -5.44 37.39 2.09
CA SER A 235 -5.36 38.78 2.59
C SER A 235 -3.94 39.35 2.59
N ASP A 236 -2.92 38.50 2.59
CA ASP A 236 -1.51 38.87 2.70
C ASP A 236 -0.81 38.81 1.33
N SER A 237 -1.60 38.74 0.25
CA SER A 237 -1.13 38.71 -1.14
C SER A 237 -1.74 39.83 -1.95
N GLY A 238 -0.99 40.36 -2.92
CA GLY A 238 -1.47 41.47 -3.74
C GLY A 238 -0.44 42.01 -4.72
N VAL A 239 -0.85 43.02 -5.49
CA VAL A 239 0.06 43.74 -6.39
C VAL A 239 0.85 44.79 -5.58
N LEU A 240 2.17 44.84 -5.77
CA LEU A 240 3.15 45.67 -5.03
C LEU A 240 2.85 47.19 -5.01
N SER A 241 1.91 47.68 -5.83
CA SER A 241 1.48 49.09 -5.87
C SER A 241 0.26 49.43 -5.01
N HIS A 242 -0.38 48.47 -4.34
CA HIS A 242 -1.66 48.68 -3.65
C HIS A 242 -1.66 48.14 -2.21
N GLY A 243 -1.39 49.02 -1.24
CA GLY A 243 -1.97 48.91 0.11
C GLY A 243 -1.53 47.75 1.02
N VAL A 244 -0.58 46.89 0.63
CA VAL A 244 -0.09 45.82 1.51
C VAL A 244 0.88 46.42 2.54
N LYS A 245 0.43 46.56 3.79
CA LYS A 245 1.15 47.28 4.85
C LYS A 245 2.24 46.46 5.56
N ASP A 246 2.24 45.13 5.40
CA ASP A 246 3.05 44.21 6.22
C ASP A 246 3.94 43.25 5.40
N ILE A 247 4.52 43.74 4.30
CA ILE A 247 5.52 42.96 3.57
C ILE A 247 6.90 43.26 4.14
N PHE A 248 7.48 42.29 4.84
CA PHE A 248 8.81 42.33 5.46
C PHE A 248 9.91 42.84 4.50
N ALA A 249 9.75 42.60 3.20
CA ALA A 249 10.70 42.99 2.16
C ALA A 249 10.73 44.50 1.83
N MET A 250 9.67 45.29 2.06
CA MET A 250 9.59 46.64 1.45
C MET A 250 10.44 47.73 2.13
N LYS A 251 10.92 47.54 3.37
CA LYS A 251 11.59 48.62 4.13
C LYS A 251 12.92 49.09 3.55
N SER A 252 13.54 48.36 2.61
CA SER A 252 14.87 48.66 2.04
C SER A 252 14.95 48.54 0.52
N LEU A 253 13.82 48.40 -0.19
CA LEU A 253 13.79 48.07 -1.62
C LEU A 253 13.73 49.34 -2.49
N ASN A 254 14.75 49.56 -3.33
CA ASN A 254 14.72 50.62 -4.35
C ASN A 254 13.89 50.17 -5.56
N THR A 255 12.59 50.48 -5.54
CA THR A 255 11.63 50.08 -6.58
C THR A 255 11.90 50.72 -7.95
N SER A 256 12.79 51.71 -8.04
CA SER A 256 13.14 52.43 -9.27
C SER A 256 14.04 51.63 -10.23
N ALA A 257 14.75 50.61 -9.72
CA ALA A 257 15.74 49.82 -10.47
C ALA A 257 15.21 48.47 -11.00
N ILE A 258 13.97 48.11 -10.65
CA ILE A 258 13.39 46.80 -10.96
C ILE A 258 12.50 46.93 -12.20
N GLY A 259 13.07 46.66 -13.36
CA GLY A 259 12.39 46.75 -14.67
C GLY A 259 11.51 45.55 -14.96
N GLU A 260 10.57 45.22 -14.07
CA GLU A 260 9.78 43.99 -14.18
C GLU A 260 8.28 44.28 -14.40
N PRO A 261 7.61 43.57 -15.32
CA PRO A 261 6.21 43.82 -15.66
C PRO A 261 5.22 43.35 -14.58
N GLY A 262 3.97 43.81 -14.66
CA GLY A 262 2.90 43.60 -13.68
C GLY A 262 2.51 42.14 -13.38
N ALA A 263 3.07 41.15 -14.09
CA ALA A 263 3.00 39.73 -13.75
C ALA A 263 4.03 39.30 -12.67
N LEU A 264 5.08 40.10 -12.47
CA LEU A 264 6.15 39.94 -11.47
C LEU A 264 6.01 40.94 -10.31
N SER A 265 5.00 41.80 -10.34
CA SER A 265 4.69 42.74 -9.26
C SER A 265 3.71 42.15 -8.24
N PHE A 266 3.65 40.82 -8.09
CA PHE A 266 2.79 40.15 -7.13
C PHE A 266 3.63 39.63 -5.96
N VAL A 267 3.12 39.85 -4.77
CA VAL A 267 3.75 39.49 -3.49
C VAL A 267 2.76 38.67 -2.71
N SER A 268 3.25 37.70 -1.94
CA SER A 268 2.41 36.74 -1.22
C SER A 268 3.11 36.26 0.03
N SER A 269 2.33 35.88 1.04
CA SER A 269 2.82 35.10 2.18
C SER A 269 2.90 33.61 1.84
N ALA A 270 3.69 32.84 2.61
CA ALA A 270 3.74 31.38 2.48
C ALA A 270 2.38 30.73 2.78
N LYS A 271 1.63 31.33 3.71
CA LYS A 271 0.27 30.92 4.08
C LYS A 271 -0.69 31.03 2.90
N ASP A 272 -0.67 32.15 2.20
CA ASP A 272 -1.55 32.39 1.06
C ASP A 272 -1.15 31.58 -0.16
N LEU A 273 0.15 31.36 -0.38
CA LEU A 273 0.62 30.41 -1.41
C LEU A 273 0.14 28.98 -1.12
N ALA A 274 0.20 28.53 0.13
CA ALA A 274 -0.31 27.22 0.52
C ALA A 274 -1.83 27.11 0.31
N ARG A 275 -2.60 28.16 0.60
CA ARG A 275 -4.04 28.23 0.30
C ARG A 275 -4.31 28.14 -1.20
N ALA A 276 -3.59 28.90 -2.01
CA ALA A 276 -3.71 28.85 -3.46
C ALA A 276 -3.40 27.45 -4.00
N GLY A 277 -2.31 26.82 -3.52
CA GLY A 277 -1.92 25.49 -3.95
C GLY A 277 -2.91 24.39 -3.55
N HIS A 278 -3.41 24.42 -2.32
CA HIS A 278 -4.50 23.55 -1.89
C HIS A 278 -5.72 23.72 -2.80
N SER A 279 -6.14 24.96 -3.05
CA SER A 279 -7.32 25.23 -3.87
C SER A 279 -7.18 24.77 -5.32
N ILE A 280 -5.97 24.90 -5.89
CA ILE A 280 -5.66 24.36 -7.21
C ILE A 280 -5.80 22.83 -7.20
N LEU A 281 -5.22 22.14 -6.23
CA LEU A 281 -5.29 20.67 -6.13
C LEU A 281 -6.72 20.17 -5.87
N ALA A 282 -7.48 20.87 -5.02
CA ALA A 282 -8.87 20.59 -4.69
C ALA A 282 -9.86 20.97 -5.81
N SER A 283 -9.43 21.78 -6.79
CA SER A 283 -10.27 22.30 -7.87
C SER A 283 -11.42 23.17 -7.38
N ASP A 284 -11.20 24.09 -6.42
CA ASP A 284 -12.31 24.90 -5.88
C ASP A 284 -12.80 25.97 -6.87
N LEU A 285 -11.89 26.55 -7.67
CA LEU A 285 -12.21 27.67 -8.57
C LEU A 285 -12.55 27.22 -10.00
N LEU A 286 -12.06 26.05 -10.41
CA LEU A 286 -12.21 25.49 -11.75
C LEU A 286 -12.75 24.06 -11.64
N SER A 287 -13.50 23.60 -12.65
CA SER A 287 -13.95 22.22 -12.64
C SER A 287 -12.76 21.25 -12.65
N PRO A 288 -12.85 20.08 -11.97
CA PRO A 288 -11.72 19.15 -11.86
C PRO A 288 -11.09 18.75 -13.20
N ALA A 289 -11.90 18.62 -14.26
CA ALA A 289 -11.40 18.31 -15.60
C ALA A 289 -10.58 19.45 -16.22
N ILE A 290 -10.99 20.71 -16.01
CA ILE A 290 -10.24 21.88 -16.48
C ILE A 290 -8.95 21.99 -15.67
N THR A 291 -9.01 21.88 -14.34
CA THR A 291 -7.84 21.91 -13.46
C THR A 291 -6.78 20.90 -13.89
N ARG A 292 -7.16 19.61 -14.05
CA ARG A 292 -6.22 18.57 -14.49
C ARG A 292 -5.55 18.93 -15.81
N ARG A 293 -6.30 19.47 -16.78
CA ARG A 293 -5.74 19.91 -18.07
C ARG A 293 -4.64 20.97 -17.92
N TRP A 294 -4.67 21.78 -16.86
CA TRP A 294 -3.64 22.77 -16.56
C TRP A 294 -2.45 22.22 -15.76
N LEU A 295 -2.58 21.04 -15.14
CA LEU A 295 -1.57 20.41 -14.29
C LEU A 295 -0.80 19.31 -15.03
N HIS A 296 -0.26 19.61 -16.20
CA HIS A 296 0.58 18.69 -16.96
C HIS A 296 1.79 19.40 -17.59
N PRO A 297 2.92 18.69 -17.76
CA PRO A 297 3.99 19.11 -18.66
C PRO A 297 3.47 19.21 -20.10
N ASN A 298 4.03 20.14 -20.88
CA ASN A 298 3.70 20.34 -22.29
C ASN A 298 4.86 19.88 -23.20
N ILE A 299 6.07 20.34 -22.90
CA ILE A 299 7.27 19.98 -23.65
C ILE A 299 8.48 19.88 -22.72
N ASP A 300 9.43 19.01 -23.07
CA ASP A 300 10.70 18.93 -22.39
C ASP A 300 11.70 19.94 -22.95
N THR A 301 12.62 20.38 -22.10
CA THR A 301 13.80 21.11 -22.57
C THR A 301 14.82 20.12 -23.14
N SER A 302 15.97 20.61 -23.61
CA SER A 302 17.10 19.75 -23.98
C SER A 302 17.69 18.95 -22.82
N ASN A 303 17.23 19.19 -21.59
CA ASN A 303 17.55 18.40 -20.41
C ASN A 303 16.26 17.77 -19.85
N LEU A 304 16.19 16.44 -19.82
CA LEU A 304 15.02 15.69 -19.34
C LEU A 304 14.68 15.93 -17.86
N ARG A 305 15.57 16.55 -17.07
CA ARG A 305 15.27 17.04 -15.71
C ARG A 305 14.28 18.22 -15.72
N ASN A 306 14.22 18.97 -16.82
CA ASN A 306 13.48 20.22 -16.92
C ASN A 306 12.52 20.20 -18.11
N GLY A 307 11.32 20.73 -17.90
CA GLY A 307 10.33 20.93 -18.94
C GLY A 307 9.56 22.23 -18.72
N VAL A 308 8.63 22.48 -19.63
CA VAL A 308 7.67 23.57 -19.51
C VAL A 308 6.27 22.98 -19.64
N GLY A 309 5.41 23.35 -18.71
CA GLY A 309 3.99 23.01 -18.71
C GLY A 309 3.19 24.10 -19.41
N ARG A 310 1.97 24.32 -18.93
CA ARG A 310 1.23 25.55 -19.23
C ARG A 310 1.86 26.70 -18.43
N PRO A 311 1.36 27.17 -17.27
CA PRO A 311 2.03 28.25 -16.54
C PRO A 311 3.32 27.77 -15.83
N TRP A 312 3.61 26.48 -15.86
CA TRP A 312 4.56 25.80 -15.00
C TRP A 312 5.95 25.68 -15.60
N GLU A 313 6.97 25.98 -14.80
CA GLU A 313 8.25 25.31 -14.95
C GLU A 313 8.07 23.87 -14.46
N VAL A 314 8.61 22.88 -15.16
CA VAL A 314 8.49 21.47 -14.75
C VAL A 314 9.85 20.98 -14.30
N TYR A 315 9.95 20.58 -13.04
CA TYR A 315 11.13 19.94 -12.50
C TYR A 315 10.87 18.46 -12.28
N ARG A 316 11.81 17.61 -12.66
CA ARG A 316 11.74 16.14 -12.49
C ARG A 316 12.85 15.69 -11.56
N ALA A 317 12.46 15.07 -10.45
CA ALA A 317 13.36 14.39 -9.54
C ALA A 317 13.53 12.91 -9.92
N GLY A 318 14.59 12.28 -9.42
CA GLY A 318 14.90 10.87 -9.68
C GLY A 318 15.88 10.63 -10.83
N ASN A 319 16.00 9.37 -11.24
CA ASN A 319 16.85 8.91 -12.34
C ASN A 319 15.99 8.56 -13.56
N ALA A 320 16.56 8.63 -14.77
CA ALA A 320 15.86 8.40 -16.04
C ALA A 320 15.22 7.00 -16.17
N ILE A 321 15.60 6.06 -15.32
CA ILE A 321 15.27 4.63 -15.45
C ILE A 321 13.98 4.26 -14.68
N SER A 322 13.50 5.07 -13.72
CA SER A 322 12.17 4.92 -13.09
C SER A 322 12.00 5.82 -11.87
N PRO A 323 10.79 6.36 -11.64
CA PRO A 323 9.86 7.02 -12.51
C PRO A 323 10.09 8.52 -12.36
N ILE A 324 9.41 9.26 -13.20
CA ILE A 324 9.54 10.69 -13.24
C ILE A 324 8.67 11.27 -12.12
N LEU A 325 9.25 11.53 -10.95
CA LEU A 325 8.59 12.37 -9.95
C LEU A 325 8.71 13.80 -10.43
N TYR A 326 7.61 14.45 -10.78
CA TYR A 326 7.66 15.85 -11.18
C TYR A 326 6.93 16.78 -10.22
N ALA A 327 7.49 17.98 -10.13
CA ALA A 327 6.84 19.13 -9.54
C ALA A 327 6.58 20.16 -10.64
N LEU A 328 5.35 20.67 -10.67
CA LEU A 328 4.95 21.85 -11.40
C LEU A 328 5.31 23.05 -10.55
N THR A 329 6.33 23.80 -10.95
CA THR A 329 6.94 24.83 -10.13
C THR A 329 6.75 26.23 -10.70
N LYS A 330 6.87 27.20 -9.81
CA LYS A 330 7.02 28.61 -10.14
C LYS A 330 7.94 29.29 -9.16
N SER A 331 8.83 30.12 -9.69
CA SER A 331 9.75 30.93 -8.91
C SER A 331 9.43 32.42 -9.03
N GLY A 332 9.75 33.18 -8.00
CA GLY A 332 9.63 34.64 -7.98
C GLY A 332 10.73 35.24 -7.12
N THR A 333 11.23 36.42 -7.50
CA THR A 333 12.29 37.13 -6.77
C THR A 333 11.99 38.62 -6.73
N ILE A 334 12.30 39.25 -5.59
CA ILE A 334 12.29 40.71 -5.45
C ILE A 334 13.43 41.13 -4.53
N GLY A 335 14.42 41.80 -5.11
CA GLY A 335 15.68 42.11 -4.41
C GLY A 335 16.33 40.85 -3.85
N LYS A 336 16.49 40.81 -2.52
CA LYS A 336 17.08 39.70 -1.75
C LYS A 336 16.10 38.60 -1.34
N TYR A 337 14.82 38.75 -1.68
CA TYR A 337 13.76 37.82 -1.30
C TYR A 337 13.38 36.94 -2.48
N VAL A 338 13.11 35.67 -2.16
CA VAL A 338 12.79 34.63 -3.13
C VAL A 338 11.58 33.85 -2.66
N SER A 339 10.73 33.47 -3.61
CA SER A 339 9.64 32.53 -3.41
C SER A 339 9.75 31.39 -4.41
N TYR A 340 9.43 30.19 -3.95
CA TYR A 340 9.34 29.00 -4.79
C TYR A 340 8.07 28.25 -4.43
N PHE A 341 7.26 27.93 -5.42
CA PHE A 341 5.99 27.24 -5.25
C PHE A 341 6.01 25.99 -6.11
N GLY A 342 5.54 24.87 -5.59
CA GLY A 342 5.54 23.60 -6.30
C GLY A 342 4.30 22.77 -6.00
N LEU A 343 3.79 22.10 -7.03
CA LEU A 343 2.69 21.15 -6.94
C LEU A 343 3.13 19.80 -7.51
N SER A 344 2.85 18.71 -6.81
CA SER A 344 2.99 17.35 -7.33
C SER A 344 1.62 16.72 -7.44
N THR A 345 1.20 16.45 -8.68
CA THR A 345 -0.08 15.79 -8.96
C THR A 345 -0.10 14.35 -8.49
N ASP A 346 1.04 13.68 -8.50
CA ASP A 346 1.15 12.25 -8.18
C ASP A 346 0.87 11.98 -6.69
N PHE A 347 1.16 12.97 -5.85
CA PHE A 347 0.89 12.94 -4.41
C PHE A 347 -0.31 13.81 -4.01
N ASN A 348 -0.95 14.50 -4.96
CA ASN A 348 -1.98 15.50 -4.67
C ASN A 348 -1.56 16.46 -3.52
N ALA A 349 -0.32 16.94 -3.59
CA ALA A 349 0.34 17.71 -2.55
C ALA A 349 1.23 18.80 -3.16
N GLY A 350 1.64 19.76 -2.36
CA GLY A 350 2.50 20.84 -2.80
C GLY A 350 3.30 21.47 -1.69
N PHE A 351 4.12 22.44 -2.08
CA PHE A 351 4.97 23.18 -1.17
C PHE A 351 5.12 24.64 -1.59
N SER A 352 5.37 25.50 -0.60
CA SER A 352 5.79 26.88 -0.81
C SER A 352 7.01 27.17 0.06
N ILE A 353 8.04 27.74 -0.53
CA ILE A 353 9.30 28.11 0.09
C ILE A 353 9.43 29.62 -0.04
N LEU A 354 9.64 30.30 1.07
CA LEU A 354 10.09 31.70 1.08
C LEU A 354 11.49 31.75 1.65
N ALA A 355 12.40 32.45 0.99
CA ALA A 355 13.80 32.56 1.41
C ALA A 355 14.31 34.01 1.31
N HIS A 356 15.30 34.32 2.13
CA HIS A 356 16.04 35.57 2.11
C HIS A 356 17.55 35.30 2.08
N ASP A 357 18.24 35.88 1.09
CA ASP A 357 19.68 35.79 0.95
C ASP A 357 20.32 37.18 0.97
N ASN A 358 21.21 37.42 1.93
CA ASN A 358 21.82 38.73 2.11
C ASN A 358 23.07 38.96 1.23
N SER A 359 23.56 37.93 0.53
CA SER A 359 24.79 37.92 -0.27
C SER A 359 24.58 37.97 -1.78
N VAL A 360 23.36 37.66 -2.22
CA VAL A 360 22.98 37.73 -3.64
C VAL A 360 22.63 39.18 -4.01
N GLU A 361 23.32 39.72 -5.01
CA GLU A 361 22.89 40.94 -5.71
C GLU A 361 21.63 40.65 -6.54
N ASP A 362 20.78 41.65 -6.71
CA ASP A 362 19.48 41.54 -7.40
C ASP A 362 19.52 40.59 -8.62
N ARG A 363 18.60 39.63 -8.66
CA ARG A 363 18.29 38.74 -9.80
C ARG A 363 19.22 37.55 -10.06
N LYS A 364 20.11 37.16 -9.13
CA LYS A 364 20.91 35.91 -9.25
C LYS A 364 20.41 34.81 -8.31
N LEU A 365 19.26 34.22 -8.63
CA LEU A 365 18.74 33.04 -7.93
C LEU A 365 19.74 31.87 -8.04
N ASP A 366 20.13 31.28 -6.91
CA ASP A 366 20.69 29.94 -6.91
C ASP A 366 19.54 28.93 -7.03
N LEU A 367 19.26 28.52 -8.27
CA LEU A 367 18.21 27.57 -8.59
C LEU A 367 18.54 26.15 -8.13
N ASN A 368 19.80 25.83 -7.85
CA ASN A 368 20.21 24.47 -7.49
C ASN A 368 19.69 24.10 -6.10
N VAL A 369 19.86 25.00 -5.13
CA VAL A 369 19.32 24.82 -3.78
C VAL A 369 17.82 24.53 -3.83
N HIS A 370 17.05 25.27 -4.61
CA HIS A 370 15.60 25.07 -4.69
C HIS A 370 15.18 23.77 -5.39
N ALA A 371 15.92 23.37 -6.42
CA ALA A 371 15.74 22.09 -7.11
C ALA A 371 15.99 20.90 -6.16
N ASP A 372 17.00 21.01 -5.30
CA ASP A 372 17.31 20.00 -4.31
C ASP A 372 16.22 19.89 -3.25
N ILE A 373 15.71 21.03 -2.78
CA ILE A 373 14.59 21.06 -1.84
C ILE A 373 13.35 20.42 -2.43
N ALA A 374 13.02 20.76 -3.67
CA ALA A 374 11.90 20.15 -4.38
C ALA A 374 12.11 18.64 -4.51
N SER A 375 13.33 18.19 -4.84
CA SER A 375 13.67 16.78 -4.95
C SER A 375 13.50 16.03 -3.61
N GLU A 376 13.96 16.63 -2.51
CA GLU A 376 13.81 16.04 -1.17
C GLU A 376 12.33 15.97 -0.77
N VAL A 377 11.55 17.05 -0.94
CA VAL A 377 10.10 17.04 -0.69
C VAL A 377 9.38 15.95 -1.48
N LEU A 378 9.69 15.80 -2.77
CA LEU A 378 9.12 14.74 -3.62
C LEU A 378 9.50 13.33 -3.13
N GLY A 379 10.77 13.12 -2.77
CA GLY A 379 11.25 11.85 -2.22
C GLY A 379 10.53 11.48 -0.92
N TYR A 380 10.31 12.46 -0.05
CA TYR A 380 9.60 12.25 1.21
C TYR A 380 8.11 11.97 1.02
N LEU A 381 7.42 12.73 0.16
CA LEU A 381 6.03 12.44 -0.19
C LEU A 381 5.90 11.02 -0.75
N GLN A 382 6.88 10.57 -1.54
CA GLN A 382 6.93 9.20 -2.03
C GLN A 382 7.02 8.17 -0.89
N THR A 383 7.91 8.39 0.08
CA THR A 383 8.09 7.47 1.21
C THR A 383 6.82 7.36 2.05
N ILE A 384 6.21 8.48 2.43
CA ILE A 384 4.97 8.49 3.23
C ILE A 384 3.85 7.79 2.46
N ALA A 385 3.69 8.11 1.17
CA ALA A 385 2.63 7.51 0.36
C ALA A 385 2.84 5.98 0.18
N ALA A 386 4.08 5.51 0.12
CA ALA A 386 4.40 4.09 0.08
C ALA A 386 4.08 3.38 1.41
N GLU A 387 4.51 3.94 2.54
CA GLU A 387 4.21 3.41 3.88
C GLU A 387 2.69 3.35 4.12
N GLU A 388 1.94 4.39 3.72
CA GLU A 388 0.48 4.42 3.87
C GLU A 388 -0.24 3.47 2.90
N LEU A 389 0.26 3.30 1.67
CA LEU A 389 -0.25 2.30 0.73
C LEU A 389 -0.15 0.91 1.34
N GLU A 390 1.04 0.55 1.85
CA GLU A 390 1.29 -0.75 2.47
C GLU A 390 0.38 -0.95 3.68
N ALA A 391 0.39 0.00 4.62
CA ALA A 391 -0.37 -0.12 5.86
C ALA A 391 -1.89 -0.21 5.65
N ARG A 392 -2.42 0.40 4.58
CA ARG A 392 -3.87 0.45 4.33
C ARG A 392 -4.36 -0.64 3.38
N TYR A 393 -3.62 -0.94 2.32
CA TYR A 393 -4.13 -1.75 1.20
C TYR A 393 -3.45 -3.11 1.05
N ALA A 394 -2.21 -3.28 1.55
CA ALA A 394 -1.57 -4.59 1.53
C ALA A 394 -2.26 -5.57 2.50
N GLY A 395 -2.06 -6.86 2.27
CA GLY A 395 -2.62 -7.94 3.09
C GLY A 395 -3.56 -8.86 2.34
N SER A 396 -4.21 -9.74 3.10
CA SER A 396 -5.08 -10.80 2.58
C SER A 396 -6.55 -10.47 2.75
N TYR A 397 -7.31 -10.84 1.71
CA TYR A 397 -8.73 -10.60 1.59
C TYR A 397 -9.43 -11.90 1.19
N SER A 398 -10.55 -12.21 1.83
CA SER A 398 -11.32 -13.41 1.53
C SER A 398 -12.82 -13.14 1.40
N GLY A 399 -13.46 -13.96 0.58
CA GLY A 399 -14.90 -13.92 0.30
C GLY A 399 -15.41 -15.32 -0.04
N LYS A 400 -16.63 -15.42 -0.56
CA LYS A 400 -17.22 -16.71 -0.92
C LYS A 400 -16.50 -17.28 -2.15
N SER A 401 -15.64 -18.29 -1.94
CA SER A 401 -14.82 -18.91 -3.00
C SER A 401 -13.91 -17.91 -3.72
N THR A 402 -13.52 -16.83 -3.04
CA THR A 402 -12.66 -15.77 -3.59
C THR A 402 -11.59 -15.40 -2.57
N GLU A 403 -10.35 -15.28 -3.02
CA GLU A 403 -9.21 -14.89 -2.19
C GLU A 403 -8.28 -13.96 -2.96
N ALA A 404 -7.77 -12.93 -2.30
CA ALA A 404 -6.75 -12.06 -2.86
C ALA A 404 -5.70 -11.74 -1.81
N THR A 405 -4.43 -11.66 -2.23
CA THR A 405 -3.33 -11.17 -1.40
C THR A 405 -2.56 -10.13 -2.19
N PHE A 406 -2.38 -8.96 -1.57
CA PHE A 406 -1.63 -7.85 -2.13
C PHE A 406 -0.41 -7.57 -1.28
N ASN A 407 0.73 -7.29 -1.91
CA ASN A 407 1.96 -6.92 -1.19
C ASN A 407 2.63 -5.72 -1.84
N THR A 408 3.38 -4.95 -1.07
CA THR A 408 4.37 -4.01 -1.60
C THR A 408 5.66 -4.78 -1.90
N THR A 409 6.46 -4.29 -2.84
CA THR A 409 7.79 -4.87 -3.10
C THR A 409 8.84 -3.78 -3.05
N ASP A 410 10.03 -4.11 -2.55
CA ASP A 410 11.18 -3.20 -2.45
C ASP A 410 11.57 -2.55 -3.80
N LYS A 411 11.11 -3.13 -4.92
CA LYS A 411 11.52 -2.79 -6.28
C LYS A 411 10.37 -2.33 -7.20
N GLY A 412 9.14 -2.17 -6.68
CA GLY A 412 7.97 -1.80 -7.49
C GLY A 412 6.97 -0.92 -6.76
N ARG A 413 6.59 0.20 -7.37
CA ARG A 413 5.50 1.10 -6.89
C ARG A 413 4.15 0.48 -7.19
N GLY A 414 3.12 0.75 -6.40
CA GLY A 414 1.82 0.08 -6.51
C GLY A 414 1.84 -1.28 -5.80
N LEU A 415 0.70 -1.99 -5.81
CA LEU A 415 0.54 -3.25 -5.07
C LEU A 415 0.68 -4.45 -6.02
N GLU A 416 1.61 -5.35 -5.73
CA GLU A 416 1.68 -6.63 -6.45
C GLU A 416 0.54 -7.53 -6.02
N VAL A 417 -0.15 -8.11 -7.01
CA VAL A 417 -1.16 -9.15 -6.80
C VAL A 417 -0.43 -10.49 -6.68
N GLN A 418 -0.16 -10.89 -5.45
CA GLN A 418 0.50 -12.16 -5.15
C GLN A 418 -0.42 -13.35 -5.41
N LYS A 419 -1.67 -13.21 -4.98
CA LYS A 419 -2.70 -14.22 -5.14
C LYS A 419 -4.00 -13.56 -5.55
N LEU A 420 -4.68 -14.14 -6.53
CA LEU A 420 -6.06 -13.81 -6.86
C LEU A 420 -6.74 -15.08 -7.35
N VAL A 421 -7.63 -15.62 -6.52
CA VAL A 421 -8.41 -16.82 -6.80
C VAL A 421 -9.88 -16.43 -6.79
N ILE A 422 -10.61 -16.73 -7.87
CA ILE A 422 -12.05 -16.44 -7.96
C ILE A 422 -12.74 -17.71 -8.48
N GLY A 423 -13.66 -18.27 -7.69
CA GLY A 423 -14.36 -19.51 -8.04
C GLY A 423 -13.43 -20.71 -8.21
N GLY A 424 -12.31 -20.75 -7.47
CA GLY A 424 -11.27 -21.78 -7.61
C GLY A 424 -10.29 -21.57 -8.76
N VAL A 425 -10.48 -20.53 -9.59
CA VAL A 425 -9.59 -20.22 -10.72
C VAL A 425 -8.49 -19.25 -10.28
N ASN A 426 -7.22 -19.60 -10.53
CA ASN A 426 -6.09 -18.69 -10.34
C ASN A 426 -6.03 -17.68 -11.49
N ILE A 427 -6.42 -16.44 -11.20
CA ILE A 427 -6.52 -15.37 -12.20
C ILE A 427 -5.13 -14.97 -12.71
N LYS A 428 -4.09 -14.95 -11.86
CA LYS A 428 -2.72 -14.61 -12.30
C LYS A 428 -2.23 -15.58 -13.37
N LYS A 429 -2.43 -16.89 -13.16
CA LYS A 429 -2.05 -17.92 -14.13
C LYS A 429 -2.84 -17.80 -15.44
N GLN A 430 -4.14 -17.53 -15.35
CA GLN A 430 -5.00 -17.34 -16.52
C GLN A 430 -4.59 -16.09 -17.34
N THR A 431 -4.26 -14.99 -16.66
CA THR A 431 -3.77 -13.77 -17.31
C THR A 431 -2.44 -14.01 -17.98
N ALA A 432 -1.48 -14.67 -17.31
CA ALA A 432 -0.18 -15.00 -17.91
C ALA A 432 -0.35 -15.82 -19.20
N GLN A 433 -1.19 -16.85 -19.17
CA GLN A 433 -1.51 -17.66 -20.35
C GLN A 433 -2.13 -16.83 -21.48
N LYS A 434 -3.04 -15.90 -21.16
CA LYS A 434 -3.68 -15.03 -22.15
C LYS A 434 -2.69 -14.08 -22.82
N LEU A 435 -1.74 -13.56 -22.05
CA LEU A 435 -0.69 -12.65 -22.53
C LEU A 435 0.49 -13.38 -23.20
N GLY A 436 0.52 -14.72 -23.16
CA GLY A 436 1.66 -15.50 -23.66
C GLY A 436 2.93 -15.37 -22.80
N ILE A 437 2.78 -14.97 -21.53
CA ILE A 437 3.87 -14.78 -20.57
C ILE A 437 3.94 -16.00 -19.65
N HIS A 438 5.14 -16.44 -19.26
CA HIS A 438 5.29 -17.49 -18.26
C HIS A 438 4.73 -16.99 -16.90
N ALA A 439 4.04 -17.85 -16.16
CA ALA A 439 3.33 -17.42 -14.94
C ALA A 439 4.25 -16.78 -13.88
N ASP A 440 5.49 -17.26 -13.79
CA ASP A 440 6.51 -16.74 -12.86
C ASP A 440 7.12 -15.40 -13.34
N ASP A 441 7.09 -15.16 -14.65
CA ASP A 441 7.62 -13.94 -15.28
C ASP A 441 6.60 -12.80 -15.33
N LEU A 442 5.32 -13.07 -15.03
CA LEU A 442 4.29 -12.04 -14.98
C LEU A 442 4.39 -11.18 -13.70
N ASP A 443 4.71 -9.89 -13.85
CA ASP A 443 4.39 -8.85 -12.85
C ASP A 443 2.93 -8.46 -13.03
N PHE A 444 2.08 -8.88 -12.09
CA PHE A 444 0.69 -8.45 -12.01
C PHE A 444 0.59 -7.43 -10.88
N ARG A 445 0.49 -6.15 -11.25
CA ARG A 445 0.47 -5.05 -10.30
C ARG A 445 -0.76 -4.18 -10.47
N ILE A 446 -1.20 -3.55 -9.39
CA ILE A 446 -2.30 -2.59 -9.41
C ILE A 446 -1.82 -1.21 -8.95
N TYR A 447 -2.32 -0.19 -9.64
CA TYR A 447 -2.00 1.22 -9.37
C TYR A 447 -3.26 1.99 -9.02
N PRO A 448 -3.20 2.95 -8.09
CA PRO A 448 -4.35 3.78 -7.76
C PRO A 448 -4.72 4.64 -8.96
N THR A 449 -6.02 4.86 -9.14
CA THR A 449 -6.54 5.80 -10.13
C THR A 449 -7.06 7.05 -9.43
N ASN A 450 -7.35 8.10 -10.18
CA ASN A 450 -8.05 9.27 -9.67
C ASN A 450 -9.59 9.09 -9.62
N VAL A 451 -10.08 7.86 -9.86
CA VAL A 451 -11.50 7.52 -9.75
C VAL A 451 -11.77 7.03 -8.32
N GLN A 452 -12.32 7.92 -7.51
CA GLN A 452 -12.63 7.65 -6.12
C GLN A 452 -13.85 8.43 -5.65
N ASP A 453 -14.52 7.91 -4.62
CA ASP A 453 -15.46 8.66 -3.79
C ASP A 453 -14.98 8.64 -2.33
N GLY A 454 -15.71 9.29 -1.41
CA GLY A 454 -15.29 9.41 0.00
C GLY A 454 -15.11 8.09 0.76
N SER A 455 -15.46 6.95 0.18
CA SER A 455 -15.34 5.61 0.79
C SER A 455 -14.83 4.53 -0.17
N ARG A 456 -14.62 4.83 -1.46
CA ARG A 456 -14.25 3.84 -2.47
C ARG A 456 -13.13 4.33 -3.34
N HIS A 457 -12.06 3.56 -3.42
CA HIS A 457 -10.87 3.91 -4.18
C HIS A 457 -10.64 2.86 -5.28
N GLN A 458 -10.62 3.30 -6.54
CA GLN A 458 -10.38 2.42 -7.68
C GLN A 458 -8.88 2.31 -7.98
N PHE A 459 -8.45 1.08 -8.24
CA PHE A 459 -7.14 0.72 -8.74
C PHE A 459 -7.27 -0.01 -10.07
N ILE A 460 -6.28 0.13 -10.94
CA ILE A 460 -6.22 -0.50 -12.25
C ILE A 460 -5.05 -1.48 -12.32
N ALA A 461 -5.27 -2.64 -12.91
CA ALA A 461 -4.23 -3.63 -13.15
C ALA A 461 -3.34 -3.25 -14.34
N VAL A 462 -2.05 -3.53 -14.19
CA VAL A 462 -1.01 -3.45 -15.22
C VAL A 462 -0.24 -4.77 -15.19
N PHE A 463 0.08 -5.27 -16.38
CA PHE A 463 0.70 -6.58 -16.57
C PHE A 463 1.99 -6.41 -17.33
N GLN A 464 3.10 -6.89 -16.79
CA GLN A 464 4.40 -6.77 -17.45
C GLN A 464 5.15 -8.09 -17.43
N ASP A 465 5.88 -8.37 -18.50
CA ASP A 465 6.77 -9.52 -18.60
C ASP A 465 8.17 -9.14 -18.04
N LYS A 466 8.56 -9.77 -16.93
CA LYS A 466 9.86 -9.57 -16.30
C LYS A 466 11.02 -10.09 -17.14
N SER A 467 10.75 -11.01 -18.06
CA SER A 467 11.72 -11.63 -18.96
C SER A 467 11.89 -10.88 -20.28
N ALA A 468 11.05 -9.86 -20.54
CA ALA A 468 11.11 -9.09 -21.77
C ALA A 468 12.50 -8.43 -21.96
N PRO A 469 13.03 -8.42 -23.19
CA PRO A 469 14.28 -7.73 -23.49
C PRO A 469 14.24 -6.27 -23.08
N ILE A 470 15.35 -5.79 -22.52
CA ILE A 470 15.53 -4.40 -22.11
C ILE A 470 16.04 -3.60 -23.33
N ASP A 471 15.28 -2.61 -23.79
CA ASP A 471 15.67 -1.73 -24.88
C ASP A 471 16.59 -0.60 -24.36
N MET A 472 17.81 -0.50 -24.89
CA MET A 472 18.78 0.57 -24.54
C MET A 472 19.07 0.70 -23.02
N GLY A 473 19.01 -0.41 -22.28
CA GLY A 473 19.23 -0.40 -20.82
C GLY A 473 18.02 0.05 -19.99
N THR A 474 16.84 0.18 -20.58
CA THR A 474 15.57 0.46 -19.88
C THR A 474 14.44 -0.49 -20.33
N PRO A 475 13.52 -0.92 -19.44
CA PRO A 475 12.32 -1.62 -19.87
C PRO A 475 11.48 -0.74 -20.81
N THR A 476 10.87 -1.32 -21.84
CA THR A 476 9.97 -0.62 -22.76
C THR A 476 8.69 -0.21 -22.02
N CYS A 477 8.72 0.92 -21.31
CA CYS A 477 7.64 1.40 -20.45
C CYS A 477 6.45 1.97 -21.25
N ILE A 478 5.77 1.11 -22.01
CA ILE A 478 4.57 1.43 -22.81
C ILE A 478 3.27 1.01 -22.12
N THR A 479 3.26 0.90 -20.79
CA THR A 479 2.12 0.40 -20.00
C THR A 479 0.83 1.19 -20.20
N TRP A 480 0.91 2.45 -20.66
CA TRP A 480 -0.25 3.24 -21.06
C TRP A 480 -1.04 2.64 -22.24
N GLN A 481 -0.40 1.84 -23.11
CA GLN A 481 -1.05 1.11 -24.21
C GLN A 481 -1.69 -0.20 -23.74
N GLU A 482 -1.22 -0.75 -22.62
CA GLU A 482 -1.60 -2.07 -22.12
C GLU A 482 -2.81 -2.02 -21.18
N ILE A 483 -3.06 -0.87 -20.53
CA ILE A 483 -4.19 -0.70 -19.61
C ILE A 483 -5.51 -1.03 -20.33
N GLY A 484 -6.16 -2.11 -19.88
CA GLY A 484 -7.46 -2.54 -20.41
C GLY A 484 -7.42 -3.14 -21.81
N ALA A 485 -6.24 -3.36 -22.41
CA ALA A 485 -6.12 -3.92 -23.76
C ALA A 485 -6.42 -5.43 -23.78
N ASP A 486 -5.52 -6.24 -23.21
CA ASP A 486 -5.64 -7.69 -23.25
C ASP A 486 -6.33 -8.28 -22.02
N ALA A 487 -6.30 -7.58 -20.88
CA ALA A 487 -7.03 -7.97 -19.68
C ALA A 487 -7.54 -6.73 -18.94
N GLU A 488 -8.87 -6.58 -18.87
CA GLU A 488 -9.47 -5.49 -18.10
C GLU A 488 -9.76 -5.96 -16.67
N ILE A 489 -8.89 -5.61 -15.73
CA ILE A 489 -9.09 -5.91 -14.31
C ILE A 489 -8.96 -4.62 -13.50
N THR A 490 -10.04 -4.24 -12.83
CA THR A 490 -10.05 -3.16 -11.84
C THR A 490 -10.30 -3.70 -10.45
N PHE A 491 -9.77 -3.01 -9.45
CA PHE A 491 -10.00 -3.30 -8.04
C PHE A 491 -10.64 -2.08 -7.41
N VAL A 492 -11.68 -2.28 -6.60
CA VAL A 492 -12.30 -1.19 -5.85
C VAL A 492 -12.21 -1.51 -4.37
N PHE A 493 -11.32 -0.80 -3.69
CA PHE A 493 -11.18 -0.90 -2.24
C PHE A 493 -12.26 -0.05 -1.56
N THR A 494 -12.87 -0.59 -0.51
CA THR A 494 -13.83 0.12 0.32
C THR A 494 -13.14 0.51 1.62
N LEU A 495 -13.19 1.79 1.95
CA LEU A 495 -12.63 2.37 3.17
C LEU A 495 -13.70 2.45 4.27
N GLY A 496 -13.28 2.13 5.49
CA GLY A 496 -14.03 2.34 6.72
C GLY A 496 -13.96 3.80 7.18
N ARG A 497 -14.54 4.07 8.36
CA ARG A 497 -14.68 5.45 8.87
C ARG A 497 -13.35 6.10 9.23
N ASN A 498 -12.32 5.31 9.49
CA ASN A 498 -11.00 5.79 9.90
C ASN A 498 -9.98 5.66 8.76
N GLY A 499 -10.43 5.42 7.52
CA GLY A 499 -9.57 5.29 6.34
C GLY A 499 -8.93 3.91 6.17
N GLU A 500 -9.31 2.92 6.99
CA GLU A 500 -8.88 1.52 6.89
C GLU A 500 -9.60 0.80 5.75
N VAL A 501 -8.93 -0.10 5.03
CA VAL A 501 -9.60 -0.90 3.99
C VAL A 501 -10.39 -2.04 4.65
N VAL A 502 -11.70 -2.02 4.47
CA VAL A 502 -12.61 -3.05 5.02
C VAL A 502 -12.99 -4.13 4.01
N GLY A 503 -12.72 -3.90 2.72
CA GLY A 503 -12.97 -4.86 1.67
C GLY A 503 -12.47 -4.42 0.31
N VAL A 504 -12.49 -5.36 -0.63
CA VAL A 504 -12.06 -5.16 -2.01
C VAL A 504 -13.03 -5.88 -2.95
N GLU A 505 -13.37 -5.21 -4.05
CA GLU A 505 -14.20 -5.75 -5.12
C GLU A 505 -13.38 -5.86 -6.41
N VAL A 506 -13.64 -6.90 -7.21
CA VAL A 506 -13.13 -7.02 -8.59
C VAL A 506 -14.35 -7.01 -9.51
N PRO A 507 -14.81 -5.83 -9.97
CA PRO A 507 -16.13 -5.69 -10.61
C PRO A 507 -16.32 -6.58 -11.84
N GLN A 508 -15.33 -6.64 -12.73
CA GLN A 508 -15.37 -7.42 -13.96
C GLN A 508 -15.50 -8.94 -13.71
N LEU A 509 -15.10 -9.40 -12.52
CA LEU A 509 -15.11 -10.81 -12.12
C LEU A 509 -16.17 -11.11 -11.05
N HIS A 510 -17.04 -10.13 -10.74
CA HIS A 510 -18.11 -10.24 -9.74
C HIS A 510 -17.65 -10.74 -8.36
N ALA A 511 -16.40 -10.48 -7.98
CA ALA A 511 -15.82 -10.92 -6.71
C ALA A 511 -15.87 -9.81 -5.65
N LYS A 512 -16.19 -10.20 -4.42
CA LYS A 512 -16.18 -9.32 -3.24
C LYS A 512 -15.50 -10.03 -2.08
N MET A 513 -14.52 -9.37 -1.49
CA MET A 513 -13.70 -9.91 -0.41
C MET A 513 -13.61 -8.92 0.75
N LYS A 514 -13.36 -9.42 1.95
CA LYS A 514 -13.17 -8.66 3.18
C LYS A 514 -11.76 -8.84 3.71
N SER A 515 -11.22 -7.82 4.36
CA SER A 515 -9.89 -7.87 4.99
C SER A 515 -9.86 -8.88 6.15
N ILE A 516 -8.72 -9.58 6.32
CA ILE A 516 -8.47 -10.55 7.39
C ILE A 516 -7.58 -9.89 8.48
N PRO A 517 -8.06 -9.73 9.73
CA PRO A 517 -7.32 -8.99 10.78
C PRO A 517 -6.32 -9.84 11.60
N ASP A 518 -5.31 -9.17 12.19
CA ASP A 518 -4.33 -9.72 13.14
C ASP A 518 -4.67 -9.44 14.64
N PHE A 519 -3.75 -9.69 15.59
CA PHE A 519 -4.01 -9.54 17.05
C PHE A 519 -3.43 -8.27 17.72
N ARG A 520 -2.28 -7.74 17.28
CA ARG A 520 -1.60 -6.56 17.87
C ARG A 520 -1.03 -5.59 16.82
N GLY A 521 -1.33 -5.80 15.54
CA GLY A 521 -1.09 -4.82 14.51
C GLY A 521 -1.95 -3.57 14.71
N PRO A 522 -1.87 -2.60 13.79
CA PRO A 522 -2.67 -1.38 13.84
C PRO A 522 -4.19 -1.66 14.01
N GLU A 523 -4.68 -2.76 13.43
CA GLU A 523 -6.06 -3.25 13.50
C GLU A 523 -6.19 -4.54 14.35
N GLY A 524 -5.18 -4.82 15.18
CA GLY A 524 -5.13 -5.98 16.04
C GLY A 524 -6.25 -6.00 17.07
N ALA A 525 -6.80 -7.19 17.35
CA ALA A 525 -7.87 -7.38 18.35
C ALA A 525 -7.61 -6.66 19.70
N TRP A 526 -6.36 -6.57 20.15
CA TRP A 526 -5.97 -5.89 21.39
C TRP A 526 -5.78 -4.37 21.21
N THR A 527 -5.25 -3.94 20.08
CA THR A 527 -5.09 -2.52 19.71
C THR A 527 -6.46 -1.83 19.65
N LEU A 528 -7.44 -2.48 19.05
CA LEU A 528 -8.82 -2.00 18.95
C LEU A 528 -9.50 -1.92 20.32
N ARG A 529 -9.30 -2.93 21.18
CA ARG A 529 -9.89 -2.95 22.53
C ARG A 529 -9.30 -1.87 23.44
N ALA A 530 -7.99 -1.62 23.36
CA ALA A 530 -7.33 -0.53 24.09
C ALA A 530 -7.80 0.87 23.65
N GLN A 531 -8.24 1.00 22.39
CA GLN A 531 -8.82 2.22 21.83
C GLN A 531 -10.34 2.34 22.05
N GLY A 532 -10.98 1.41 22.76
CA GLY A 532 -12.43 1.39 22.97
C GLY A 532 -13.26 1.09 21.70
N ARG A 533 -12.63 0.55 20.65
CA ARG A 533 -13.26 0.21 19.37
C ARG A 533 -13.69 -1.27 19.35
N ALA A 534 -14.90 -1.54 18.87
CA ALA A 534 -15.40 -2.91 18.69
C ALA A 534 -15.00 -3.48 17.32
N ARG A 535 -14.78 -4.81 17.27
CA ARG A 535 -14.46 -5.55 16.04
C ARG A 535 -15.63 -5.48 15.04
N THR A 536 -15.37 -5.08 13.80
CA THR A 536 -16.35 -5.09 12.70
C THR A 536 -15.94 -6.05 11.59
N GLY A 537 -16.00 -7.37 11.84
CA GLY A 537 -15.75 -8.41 10.83
C GLY A 537 -15.95 -9.83 11.37
N LYS A 538 -16.48 -10.75 10.54
CA LYS A 538 -16.55 -12.18 10.88
C LYS A 538 -15.14 -12.79 10.75
N ALA A 539 -14.61 -13.32 11.85
CA ALA A 539 -13.38 -14.10 11.85
C ALA A 539 -13.57 -15.38 11.01
N THR A 540 -12.54 -15.79 10.26
CA THR A 540 -12.42 -17.22 9.93
C THR A 540 -12.35 -17.99 11.24
N SER A 541 -13.20 -19.01 11.39
CA SER A 541 -13.19 -19.86 12.58
C SER A 541 -11.82 -20.52 12.69
N THR A 542 -11.22 -20.57 13.88
CA THR A 542 -9.97 -21.32 14.10
C THR A 542 -10.14 -22.79 13.72
N LEU A 543 -11.35 -23.33 13.79
CA LEU A 543 -11.67 -24.69 13.35
C LEU A 543 -11.43 -24.90 11.85
N GLN A 544 -11.54 -23.87 11.02
CA GLN A 544 -11.35 -23.96 9.57
C GLN A 544 -9.98 -23.44 9.11
N ALA A 545 -9.10 -23.05 10.05
CA ALA A 545 -7.78 -22.54 9.71
C ALA A 545 -6.84 -23.67 9.29
N ILE A 546 -6.10 -23.46 8.20
CA ILE A 546 -5.06 -24.36 7.70
C ILE A 546 -3.70 -23.89 8.26
N PRO A 547 -2.86 -24.79 8.79
CA PRO A 547 -1.50 -24.44 9.21
C PRO A 547 -0.70 -23.76 8.10
N THR A 548 0.00 -22.68 8.42
CA THR A 548 0.79 -21.90 7.46
C THR A 548 2.08 -22.65 7.06
N PRO A 549 2.78 -22.21 5.99
CA PRO A 549 4.12 -22.72 5.67
C PRO A 549 5.10 -22.72 6.85
N THR A 550 5.09 -21.69 7.71
CA THR A 550 5.88 -21.69 8.96
C THR A 550 5.52 -22.86 9.87
N HIS A 551 4.23 -23.15 10.07
CA HIS A 551 3.81 -24.27 10.91
C HIS A 551 4.32 -25.60 10.33
N MET A 552 4.19 -25.78 9.02
CA MET A 552 4.65 -27.00 8.35
C MET A 552 6.18 -27.11 8.29
N ALA A 553 6.89 -25.99 8.16
CA ALA A 553 8.35 -25.94 8.27
C ALA A 553 8.82 -26.37 9.67
N LEU A 554 8.14 -25.93 10.73
CA LEU A 554 8.45 -26.35 12.10
C LEU A 554 8.21 -27.85 12.31
N VAL A 555 7.19 -28.42 11.68
CA VAL A 555 6.93 -29.88 11.69
C VAL A 555 8.08 -30.62 11.01
N GLU A 556 8.52 -30.15 9.85
CA GLU A 556 9.63 -30.80 9.16
C GLU A 556 10.95 -30.67 9.94
N LEU A 557 11.25 -29.50 10.50
CA LEU A 557 12.42 -29.33 11.36
C LEU A 557 12.36 -30.22 12.61
N GLN A 558 11.18 -30.49 13.14
CA GLN A 558 11.00 -31.48 14.22
C GLN A 558 11.30 -32.89 13.72
N ASN A 559 10.78 -33.28 12.55
CA ASN A 559 10.99 -34.60 11.96
C ASN A 559 12.46 -34.87 11.65
N GLN A 560 13.18 -33.85 11.17
CA GLN A 560 14.63 -33.88 10.94
C GLN A 560 15.45 -33.79 12.24
N GLY A 561 14.80 -33.64 13.40
CA GLY A 561 15.45 -33.52 14.69
C GLY A 561 16.21 -32.20 14.90
N VAL A 562 16.01 -31.20 14.04
CA VAL A 562 16.62 -29.87 14.13
C VAL A 562 15.89 -29.03 15.19
N LEU A 563 14.56 -28.99 15.15
CA LEU A 563 13.75 -28.32 16.16
C LEU A 563 13.69 -29.18 17.43
N LYS A 564 14.36 -28.75 18.50
CA LYS A 564 14.39 -29.51 19.77
C LYS A 564 13.14 -29.33 20.61
N TYR A 565 12.56 -28.12 20.58
CA TYR A 565 11.41 -27.75 21.38
C TYR A 565 10.75 -26.48 20.84
N LEU A 566 9.42 -26.41 20.89
CA LEU A 566 8.60 -25.27 20.50
C LEU A 566 7.94 -24.63 21.73
N VAL A 567 7.96 -23.31 21.81
CA VAL A 567 7.24 -22.56 22.84
C VAL A 567 6.27 -21.63 22.14
N SER A 568 4.97 -21.79 22.39
CA SER A 568 3.93 -21.01 21.71
C SER A 568 3.08 -20.21 22.71
N GLN A 569 2.77 -18.99 22.31
CA GLN A 569 1.82 -18.10 22.98
C GLN A 569 0.43 -18.15 22.31
N ASN A 570 0.30 -18.88 21.20
CA ASN A 570 -0.93 -18.94 20.43
C ASN A 570 -1.93 -19.90 21.08
N CYS A 571 -3.22 -19.54 21.02
CA CYS A 571 -4.31 -20.38 21.52
C CYS A 571 -5.11 -21.07 20.39
N ASP A 572 -4.72 -20.86 19.13
CA ASP A 572 -5.45 -21.32 17.93
C ASP A 572 -5.42 -22.85 17.71
N GLY A 573 -4.47 -23.55 18.34
CA GLY A 573 -4.30 -24.99 18.25
C GLY A 573 -3.63 -25.50 16.97
N LEU A 574 -3.14 -24.60 16.10
CA LEU A 574 -2.61 -24.97 14.78
C LEU A 574 -1.31 -25.78 14.85
N HIS A 575 -0.43 -25.53 15.82
CA HIS A 575 0.81 -26.31 15.96
C HIS A 575 0.54 -27.80 16.23
N ARG A 576 -0.41 -28.11 17.12
CA ARG A 576 -0.78 -29.50 17.41
C ARG A 576 -1.43 -30.14 16.20
N ARG A 577 -2.31 -29.42 15.51
CA ARG A 577 -2.99 -29.89 14.29
C ARG A 577 -2.02 -30.11 13.14
N SER A 578 -0.97 -29.30 13.01
CA SER A 578 0.03 -29.46 11.95
C SER A 578 0.92 -30.69 12.13
N GLY A 579 0.94 -31.30 13.32
CA GLY A 579 1.75 -32.48 13.63
C GLY A 579 2.93 -32.22 14.58
N ILE A 580 2.99 -31.07 15.26
CA ILE A 580 3.95 -30.89 16.35
C ILE A 580 3.60 -31.84 17.49
N LEU A 581 4.58 -32.63 17.94
CA LEU A 581 4.39 -33.65 18.96
C LEU A 581 4.12 -33.02 20.32
N ARG A 582 3.28 -33.69 21.12
CA ARG A 582 2.85 -33.21 22.45
C ARG A 582 4.02 -32.92 23.39
N ASP A 583 5.01 -33.79 23.40
CA ASP A 583 6.21 -33.70 24.24
C ASP A 583 7.24 -32.69 23.72
N ARG A 584 6.98 -32.07 22.56
CA ARG A 584 7.87 -31.10 21.91
C ARG A 584 7.35 -29.67 21.91
N ILE A 585 6.24 -29.40 22.60
CA ILE A 585 5.63 -28.07 22.66
C ILE A 585 5.22 -27.67 24.07
N SER A 586 5.39 -26.39 24.39
CA SER A 586 4.74 -25.73 25.53
C SER A 586 3.76 -24.67 25.04
N GLU A 587 2.46 -24.93 25.20
CA GLU A 587 1.37 -24.00 24.90
C GLU A 587 1.08 -23.13 26.12
N LEU A 588 1.74 -21.97 26.20
CA LEU A 588 1.79 -21.17 27.42
C LEU A 588 0.44 -20.50 27.77
N HIS A 589 -0.34 -20.12 26.77
CA HIS A 589 -1.64 -19.47 26.95
C HIS A 589 -2.83 -20.42 26.73
N GLY A 590 -2.54 -21.73 26.67
CA GLY A 590 -3.54 -22.76 26.40
C GLY A 590 -3.79 -22.99 24.93
N ASN A 591 -4.78 -23.85 24.67
CA ASN A 591 -5.20 -24.23 23.33
C ASN A 591 -6.73 -24.32 23.30
N SER A 592 -7.35 -23.63 22.35
CA SER A 592 -8.81 -23.52 22.25
C SER A 592 -9.52 -24.83 21.90
N ASN A 593 -8.78 -25.83 21.44
CA ASN A 593 -9.25 -27.18 21.15
C ASN A 593 -8.92 -28.18 22.27
N ARG A 594 -8.25 -27.75 23.35
CA ARG A 594 -7.75 -28.64 24.41
C ARG A 594 -8.52 -28.46 25.71
N GLU A 595 -8.93 -29.59 26.29
CA GLU A 595 -9.46 -29.67 27.65
C GLU A 595 -8.74 -30.77 28.45
N CYS A 596 -8.65 -30.61 29.77
CA CYS A 596 -7.94 -31.52 30.66
C CYS A 596 -8.78 -31.89 31.89
N CYS A 597 -8.61 -33.12 32.37
CA CYS A 597 -9.20 -33.55 33.63
C CYS A 597 -8.32 -33.11 34.80
N LYS A 598 -8.90 -32.37 35.74
CA LYS A 598 -8.19 -31.95 36.96
C LYS A 598 -7.82 -33.13 37.87
N ASP A 599 -8.61 -34.19 37.87
CA ASP A 599 -8.49 -35.29 38.83
C ASP A 599 -7.42 -36.31 38.42
N CYS A 600 -7.31 -36.62 37.12
CA CYS A 600 -6.36 -37.62 36.61
C CYS A 600 -5.33 -37.06 35.61
N GLY A 601 -5.43 -35.78 35.21
CA GLY A 601 -4.51 -35.16 34.26
C GLY A 601 -4.71 -35.56 32.80
N LYS A 602 -5.70 -36.39 32.47
CA LYS A 602 -5.96 -36.81 31.08
C LYS A 602 -6.34 -35.62 30.21
N GLU A 603 -5.68 -35.50 29.07
CA GLU A 603 -5.91 -34.45 28.07
C GLU A 603 -6.78 -34.95 26.93
N TYR A 604 -7.57 -34.05 26.36
CA TYR A 604 -8.38 -34.29 25.17
C TYR A 604 -8.14 -33.15 24.18
N ILE A 605 -7.75 -33.51 22.96
CA ILE A 605 -7.77 -32.60 21.81
C ILE A 605 -9.08 -32.81 21.06
N ARG A 606 -9.81 -31.72 20.81
CA ARG A 606 -11.13 -31.73 20.22
C ARG A 606 -11.10 -31.10 18.84
N ASP A 607 -11.92 -31.64 17.95
CA ASP A 607 -12.11 -31.04 16.63
C ASP A 607 -12.97 -29.78 16.66
N PHE A 608 -13.55 -29.47 17.82
CA PHE A 608 -14.32 -28.27 18.09
C PHE A 608 -13.67 -27.42 19.17
N ARG A 609 -14.18 -26.18 19.34
CA ARG A 609 -13.69 -25.27 20.37
C ARG A 609 -14.09 -25.77 21.77
N ALA A 610 -13.12 -26.19 22.56
CA ALA A 610 -13.27 -26.80 23.88
C ALA A 610 -13.25 -25.77 25.04
N VAL A 611 -13.57 -24.50 24.77
CA VAL A 611 -13.56 -23.40 25.76
C VAL A 611 -14.88 -23.36 26.54
N ALA A 612 -14.85 -23.10 27.85
CA ALA A 612 -16.05 -22.98 28.66
C ALA A 612 -16.97 -21.83 28.22
N SER A 613 -18.28 -21.95 28.49
CA SER A 613 -19.29 -20.93 28.17
C SER A 613 -19.27 -19.71 29.12
N TYR A 614 -18.41 -19.71 30.14
CA TYR A 614 -18.22 -18.65 31.14
C TYR A 614 -19.50 -18.06 31.74
N GLU A 615 -20.48 -18.91 32.09
CA GLU A 615 -21.80 -18.46 32.59
C GLU A 615 -21.76 -17.73 33.94
N LYS A 616 -20.74 -17.99 34.78
CA LYS A 616 -20.61 -17.42 36.13
C LYS A 616 -19.37 -16.54 36.32
N SER A 617 -18.26 -16.93 35.70
CA SER A 617 -16.98 -16.22 35.77
C SER A 617 -16.14 -16.61 34.56
N VAL A 618 -15.32 -15.68 34.06
CA VAL A 618 -14.30 -15.97 33.03
C VAL A 618 -13.23 -16.95 33.54
N HIS A 619 -13.09 -17.10 34.86
CA HIS A 619 -12.17 -18.03 35.50
C HIS A 619 -12.80 -19.40 35.82
N ASP A 620 -14.04 -19.65 35.37
CA ASP A 620 -14.67 -20.96 35.46
C ASP A 620 -14.41 -21.76 34.18
N HIS A 621 -13.33 -22.55 34.20
CA HIS A 621 -12.90 -23.35 33.04
C HIS A 621 -13.71 -24.63 32.81
N ARG A 622 -14.76 -24.92 33.59
CA ARG A 622 -15.52 -26.17 33.44
C ARG A 622 -16.21 -26.21 32.08
N THR A 623 -15.91 -27.23 31.29
CA THR A 623 -16.46 -27.38 29.94
C THR A 623 -17.82 -28.06 29.90
N GLY A 624 -18.30 -28.56 31.05
CA GLY A 624 -19.52 -29.35 31.18
C GLY A 624 -19.36 -30.83 30.78
N ARG A 625 -18.19 -31.23 30.27
CA ARG A 625 -17.89 -32.61 29.86
C ARG A 625 -17.19 -33.40 30.97
N LYS A 626 -17.28 -34.73 30.89
CA LYS A 626 -16.70 -35.68 31.86
C LYS A 626 -15.53 -36.44 31.26
N CYS A 627 -14.52 -36.71 32.08
CA CYS A 627 -13.38 -37.52 31.69
C CYS A 627 -13.81 -38.97 31.50
N THR A 628 -13.50 -39.54 30.34
CA THR A 628 -13.77 -40.95 30.02
C THR A 628 -12.92 -41.93 30.84
N ALA A 629 -11.80 -41.47 31.41
CA ALA A 629 -10.90 -42.32 32.19
C ALA A 629 -11.29 -42.41 33.69
N CYS A 630 -11.79 -41.33 34.30
CA CYS A 630 -12.09 -41.30 35.74
C CYS A 630 -13.43 -40.68 36.15
N GLY A 631 -14.22 -40.14 35.20
CA GLY A 631 -15.50 -39.46 35.50
C GLY A 631 -15.37 -38.04 36.06
N GLY A 632 -14.14 -37.53 36.23
CA GLY A 632 -13.84 -36.17 36.68
C GLY A 632 -14.34 -35.08 35.72
N ASN A 633 -14.38 -33.83 36.18
CA ASN A 633 -14.75 -32.70 35.31
C ASN A 633 -13.59 -32.34 34.35
N LEU A 634 -13.94 -32.04 33.10
CA LEU A 634 -13.00 -31.47 32.13
C LEU A 634 -12.99 -29.94 32.23
N LEU A 635 -11.78 -29.39 32.18
CA LEU A 635 -11.50 -27.96 32.21
C LEU A 635 -10.86 -27.53 30.89
N ASP A 636 -11.25 -26.38 30.34
CA ASP A 636 -10.51 -25.77 29.25
C ASP A 636 -9.13 -25.30 29.71
N THR A 637 -8.26 -25.00 28.74
CA THR A 637 -6.86 -24.66 29.02
C THR A 637 -6.52 -23.20 28.74
N ILE A 638 -7.49 -22.39 28.32
CA ILE A 638 -7.25 -20.99 27.93
C ILE A 638 -6.89 -20.17 29.16
N ILE A 639 -5.80 -19.40 29.07
CA ILE A 639 -5.37 -18.51 30.15
C ILE A 639 -5.98 -17.12 29.96
N ASN A 640 -6.74 -16.65 30.94
CA ASN A 640 -7.30 -15.30 30.98
C ASN A 640 -6.39 -14.33 31.74
N PHE A 641 -6.64 -13.03 31.57
CA PHE A 641 -5.93 -12.02 32.36
C PHE A 641 -6.15 -12.21 33.86
N GLY A 642 -5.07 -12.10 34.62
CA GLY A 642 -5.07 -12.32 36.08
C GLY A 642 -4.80 -13.77 36.48
N GLU A 643 -4.74 -14.71 35.54
CA GLU A 643 -4.36 -16.09 35.80
C GLU A 643 -2.86 -16.32 35.65
N PHE A 644 -2.35 -17.31 36.37
CA PHE A 644 -0.97 -17.77 36.22
C PHE A 644 -0.86 -18.68 35.00
N LEU A 645 0.27 -18.58 34.29
CA LEU A 645 0.61 -19.57 33.25
C LEU A 645 0.73 -20.98 33.88
N PRO A 646 0.40 -22.04 33.12
CA PRO A 646 0.51 -23.40 33.63
C PRO A 646 1.96 -23.73 33.99
N GLU A 647 2.16 -24.24 35.21
CA GLU A 647 3.48 -24.39 35.83
C GLU A 647 4.41 -25.32 35.03
N GLU A 648 3.93 -26.51 34.67
CA GLU A 648 4.75 -27.51 33.96
C GLU A 648 5.16 -27.04 32.54
N PRO A 649 4.26 -26.55 31.66
CA PRO A 649 4.68 -25.94 30.39
C PRO A 649 5.66 -24.79 30.56
N LEU A 650 5.45 -23.88 31.53
CA LEU A 650 6.38 -22.77 31.77
C LEU A 650 7.76 -23.27 32.22
N LYS A 651 7.79 -24.27 33.10
CA LYS A 651 9.03 -24.90 33.60
C LYS A 651 9.79 -25.62 32.49
N LEU A 652 9.10 -26.38 31.64
CA LEU A 652 9.69 -27.04 30.48
C LEU A 652 10.25 -26.02 29.50
N ALA A 653 9.46 -25.00 29.14
CA ALA A 653 9.89 -23.96 28.23
C ALA A 653 11.15 -23.21 28.73
N ARG A 654 11.21 -22.87 30.02
CA ARG A 654 12.41 -22.28 30.65
C ARG A 654 13.59 -23.26 30.68
N SER A 655 13.36 -24.54 30.94
CA SER A 655 14.40 -25.57 30.94
C SER A 655 15.02 -25.73 29.57
N HIS A 656 14.21 -25.74 28.50
CA HIS A 656 14.68 -25.80 27.12
C HIS A 656 15.40 -24.52 26.70
N ALA A 657 14.88 -23.33 27.07
CA ALA A 657 15.55 -22.06 26.79
C ALA A 657 16.96 -21.97 27.40
N LYS A 658 17.16 -22.51 28.62
CA LYS A 658 18.49 -22.57 29.26
C LYS A 658 19.48 -23.50 28.54
N LYS A 659 18.99 -24.50 27.81
CA LYS A 659 19.81 -25.48 27.07
C LYS A 659 20.05 -25.07 25.62
N ALA A 660 19.26 -24.13 25.09
CA ALA A 660 19.31 -23.72 23.70
C ALA A 660 20.61 -23.00 23.36
N ASP A 661 21.24 -23.39 22.26
CA ASP A 661 22.32 -22.67 21.58
C ASP A 661 21.77 -21.67 20.55
N LEU A 662 20.55 -21.88 20.07
CA LEU A 662 19.81 -20.97 19.20
C LEU A 662 18.34 -20.88 19.61
N CYS A 663 17.83 -19.65 19.72
CA CYS A 663 16.43 -19.32 19.92
C CYS A 663 15.96 -18.41 18.79
N ILE A 664 14.88 -18.80 18.11
CA ILE A 664 14.27 -18.00 17.06
C ILE A 664 12.87 -17.59 17.52
N ALA A 665 12.66 -16.30 17.73
CA ALA A 665 11.34 -15.73 18.01
C ALA A 665 10.67 -15.33 16.69
N LEU A 666 9.52 -15.94 16.38
CA LEU A 666 8.77 -15.69 15.15
C LEU A 666 7.44 -15.00 15.48
N GLY A 667 7.17 -13.83 14.88
CA GLY A 667 5.84 -13.20 14.90
C GLY A 667 5.33 -12.80 16.28
N SER A 668 6.20 -12.40 17.20
CA SER A 668 5.82 -11.99 18.56
C SER A 668 6.46 -10.67 18.95
N SER A 669 5.65 -9.75 19.50
CA SER A 669 6.13 -8.50 20.11
C SER A 669 7.02 -8.70 21.35
N LEU A 670 7.07 -9.92 21.92
CA LEU A 670 7.83 -10.26 23.13
C LEU A 670 7.53 -9.39 24.35
N SER A 671 6.29 -8.92 24.47
CA SER A 671 5.86 -7.93 25.47
C SER A 671 5.24 -8.51 26.74
N VAL A 672 4.83 -9.79 26.73
CA VAL A 672 4.00 -10.37 27.80
C VAL A 672 4.83 -11.25 28.73
N PRO A 673 5.17 -10.80 29.94
CA PRO A 673 5.74 -11.67 30.96
C PRO A 673 4.67 -12.61 31.53
N PRO A 674 5.05 -13.83 31.99
CA PRO A 674 6.41 -14.36 32.02
C PRO A 674 6.85 -15.06 30.72
N ALA A 675 6.02 -15.11 29.67
CA ALA A 675 6.34 -15.76 28.41
C ALA A 675 7.53 -15.10 27.69
N SER A 676 7.59 -13.76 27.70
CA SER A 676 8.71 -13.00 27.13
C SER A 676 10.05 -13.32 27.80
N GLY A 677 10.07 -13.71 29.08
CA GLY A 677 11.30 -14.06 29.80
C GLY A 677 12.02 -15.31 29.25
N ILE A 678 11.37 -16.08 28.37
CA ILE A 678 11.95 -17.28 27.74
C ILE A 678 13.00 -16.90 26.69
N PRO A 679 12.67 -16.16 25.61
CA PRO A 679 13.69 -15.67 24.68
C PRO A 679 14.69 -14.72 25.36
N GLU A 680 14.25 -13.96 26.38
CA GLU A 680 15.16 -13.12 27.19
C GLU A 680 16.29 -13.95 27.85
N THR A 681 15.96 -15.15 28.33
CA THR A 681 16.95 -16.07 28.92
C THR A 681 18.01 -16.48 27.90
N CYS A 682 17.61 -16.69 26.64
CA CYS A 682 18.53 -17.01 25.56
C CYS A 682 19.40 -15.79 25.20
N GLY A 683 18.80 -14.62 24.98
CA GLY A 683 19.53 -13.39 24.61
C GLY A 683 20.51 -12.90 25.68
N LYS A 684 20.26 -13.17 26.97
CA LYS A 684 21.21 -12.86 28.06
C LYS A 684 22.36 -13.87 28.18
N SER A 685 22.25 -15.04 27.55
CA SER A 685 23.23 -16.11 27.65
C SER A 685 24.32 -15.96 26.60
N LYS A 686 25.59 -15.92 27.01
CA LYS A 686 26.73 -15.95 26.07
C LYS A 686 26.86 -17.25 25.28
N LYS A 687 26.15 -18.31 25.68
CA LYS A 687 26.18 -19.64 25.05
C LYS A 687 25.04 -19.87 24.05
N SER A 688 24.13 -18.91 23.93
CA SER A 688 22.96 -18.99 23.07
C SER A 688 22.97 -17.82 22.07
N LYS A 689 22.25 -17.99 20.96
CA LYS A 689 21.98 -16.94 19.99
C LYS A 689 20.49 -16.66 19.95
N LEU A 690 20.10 -15.39 20.01
CA LEU A 690 18.70 -14.98 19.86
C LEU A 690 18.51 -14.32 18.50
N VAL A 691 17.63 -14.90 17.68
CA VAL A 691 17.16 -14.34 16.42
C VAL A 691 15.72 -13.92 16.59
N ILE A 692 15.39 -12.69 16.19
CA ILE A 692 14.02 -12.19 16.22
C ILE A 692 13.57 -11.91 14.80
N CYS A 693 12.46 -12.54 14.40
CA CYS A 693 11.77 -12.26 13.15
C CYS A 693 10.38 -11.71 13.45
N ASN A 694 10.19 -10.42 13.21
CA ASN A 694 8.93 -9.73 13.44
C ASN A 694 8.83 -8.49 12.55
N LEU A 695 7.61 -8.15 12.11
CA LEU A 695 7.37 -6.94 11.31
C LEU A 695 7.44 -5.65 12.16
N GLN A 696 7.19 -5.77 13.46
CA GLN A 696 7.20 -4.65 14.40
C GLN A 696 8.41 -4.73 15.32
N GLU A 697 8.81 -3.58 15.86
CA GLU A 697 9.81 -3.51 16.92
C GLU A 697 9.41 -4.37 18.12
N THR A 698 10.40 -4.94 18.80
CA THR A 698 10.18 -5.81 19.97
C THR A 698 10.90 -5.28 21.20
N PHE A 699 10.38 -5.60 22.39
CA PHE A 699 10.98 -5.17 23.67
C PHE A 699 12.38 -5.75 23.93
N MET A 700 12.87 -6.65 23.08
CA MET A 700 14.12 -7.40 23.29
C MET A 700 15.15 -7.13 22.19
N GLU A 701 15.02 -6.03 21.46
CA GLU A 701 15.93 -5.69 20.37
C GLU A 701 17.40 -5.65 20.76
N GLY A 702 17.71 -5.04 21.91
CA GLY A 702 19.07 -4.94 22.42
C GLY A 702 19.68 -6.28 22.89
N LEU A 703 18.90 -7.36 22.91
CA LEU A 703 19.36 -8.70 23.31
C LEU A 703 19.50 -9.68 22.13
N ALA A 704 18.99 -9.35 20.95
CA ALA A 704 19.06 -10.26 19.81
C ALA A 704 20.41 -10.13 19.09
N ASP A 705 20.96 -11.27 18.70
CA ASP A 705 22.14 -11.35 17.84
C ASP A 705 21.79 -11.01 16.38
N MET A 706 20.53 -11.20 15.98
CA MET A 706 20.06 -10.92 14.62
C MET A 706 18.57 -10.56 14.61
N HIS A 707 18.26 -9.53 13.82
CA HIS A 707 16.89 -9.08 13.53
C HIS A 707 16.54 -9.35 12.08
N VAL A 708 15.35 -9.88 11.86
CA VAL A 708 14.80 -10.15 10.54
C VAL A 708 13.42 -9.52 10.42
N TRP A 709 13.37 -8.39 9.73
CA TRP A 709 12.13 -7.64 9.45
C TRP A 709 11.41 -8.26 8.26
N ALA A 710 10.71 -9.36 8.50
CA ALA A 710 10.00 -10.10 7.46
C ALA A 710 8.80 -10.85 8.03
N GLU A 711 7.91 -11.28 7.14
CA GLU A 711 6.92 -12.31 7.47
C GLU A 711 7.63 -13.63 7.81
N SER A 712 7.13 -14.33 8.84
CA SER A 712 7.74 -15.60 9.26
C SER A 712 7.70 -16.67 8.17
N ASP A 713 6.64 -16.71 7.34
CA ASP A 713 6.54 -17.66 6.23
C ASP A 713 7.64 -17.44 5.18
N VAL A 714 7.96 -16.19 4.86
CA VAL A 714 9.05 -15.84 3.93
C VAL A 714 10.40 -16.27 4.49
N LEU A 715 10.67 -15.96 5.77
CA LEU A 715 11.91 -16.37 6.43
C LEU A 715 12.03 -17.90 6.44
N MET A 716 11.01 -18.59 6.92
CA MET A 716 11.06 -20.04 7.11
C MET A 716 11.16 -20.79 5.78
N THR A 717 10.49 -20.34 4.72
CA THR A 717 10.64 -20.92 3.37
C THR A 717 12.10 -20.86 2.93
N ARG A 718 12.75 -19.69 3.03
CA ARG A 718 14.17 -19.54 2.65
C ARG A 718 15.12 -20.33 3.54
N VAL A 719 14.82 -20.44 4.84
CA VAL A 719 15.61 -21.26 5.78
C VAL A 719 15.52 -22.73 5.38
N MET A 720 14.33 -23.24 5.09
CA MET A 720 14.10 -24.62 4.68
C MET A 720 14.82 -24.94 3.36
N ASP A 721 14.71 -24.05 2.36
CA ASP A 721 15.44 -24.17 1.09
C ASP A 721 16.95 -24.23 1.32
N ARG A 722 17.47 -23.38 2.22
CA ARG A 722 18.90 -23.31 2.50
C ARG A 722 19.44 -24.53 3.26
N LEU A 723 18.59 -25.17 4.05
CA LEU A 723 18.86 -26.42 4.75
C LEU A 723 18.68 -27.65 3.83
N GLY A 724 18.05 -27.48 2.67
CA GLY A 724 17.74 -28.57 1.74
C GLY A 724 16.56 -29.42 2.19
N TYR A 725 15.63 -28.86 2.99
CA TYR A 725 14.44 -29.55 3.47
C TYR A 725 13.20 -29.01 2.74
N SER A 726 12.37 -29.91 2.23
CA SER A 726 11.08 -29.56 1.63
C SER A 726 10.03 -29.30 2.72
N ILE A 727 9.26 -28.23 2.61
CA ILE A 727 8.11 -28.00 3.50
C ILE A 727 6.97 -28.97 3.12
N PRO A 728 6.50 -29.86 4.02
CA PRO A 728 5.44 -30.79 3.71
C PRO A 728 4.08 -30.09 3.59
N ASN A 729 3.20 -30.63 2.75
CA ASN A 729 1.80 -30.22 2.72
C ASN A 729 1.11 -30.60 4.04
N PHE A 730 0.12 -29.80 4.44
CA PHE A 730 -0.73 -30.16 5.58
C PHE A 730 -1.65 -31.32 5.21
N ILE A 731 -1.55 -32.43 5.94
CA ILE A 731 -2.43 -33.59 5.82
C ILE A 731 -3.19 -33.76 7.13
N LEU A 732 -4.52 -33.77 7.04
CA LEU A 732 -5.39 -34.02 8.17
C LEU A 732 -5.41 -35.53 8.47
N GLN A 733 -4.97 -35.90 9.67
CA GLN A 733 -4.94 -37.29 10.13
C GLN A 733 -6.10 -37.56 11.08
N ARG A 734 -6.84 -38.65 10.84
CA ARG A 734 -7.90 -39.17 11.72
C ARG A 734 -7.74 -40.66 11.89
N ARG A 735 -8.08 -41.18 13.07
CA ARG A 735 -8.08 -42.62 13.34
C ARG A 735 -9.44 -43.08 13.82
N LEU A 736 -9.99 -44.08 13.16
CA LEU A 736 -11.26 -44.70 13.46
C LEU A 736 -11.05 -46.12 13.97
N VAL A 737 -11.66 -46.47 15.10
CA VAL A 737 -11.70 -47.84 15.61
C VAL A 737 -13.11 -48.38 15.49
N ILE A 738 -13.25 -49.53 14.84
CA ILE A 738 -14.49 -50.29 14.74
C ILE A 738 -14.37 -51.55 15.58
N LYS A 739 -15.31 -51.73 16.51
CA LYS A 739 -15.34 -52.88 17.43
C LYS A 739 -16.67 -53.61 17.34
N MET A 740 -16.61 -54.93 17.19
CA MET A 740 -17.77 -55.80 17.35
C MET A 740 -17.80 -56.38 18.77
N GLN A 741 -18.94 -56.26 19.44
CA GLN A 741 -19.18 -56.80 20.78
C GLN A 741 -20.64 -57.25 20.93
N ARG A 742 -20.98 -57.96 22.01
CA ARG A 742 -22.37 -58.23 22.38
C ARG A 742 -22.87 -57.25 23.44
N ASP A 743 -24.13 -56.85 23.33
CA ASP A 743 -24.79 -56.09 24.40
C ASP A 743 -25.24 -57.00 25.56
N ALA A 744 -25.80 -56.40 26.60
CA ALA A 744 -26.30 -57.12 27.79
C ALA A 744 -27.39 -58.19 27.47
N HIS A 745 -27.96 -58.17 26.27
CA HIS A 745 -28.98 -59.13 25.81
C HIS A 745 -28.41 -60.14 24.80
N GLY A 746 -27.09 -60.20 24.63
CA GLY A 746 -26.41 -61.11 23.72
C GLY A 746 -26.48 -60.74 22.24
N ARG A 747 -27.00 -59.56 21.89
CA ARG A 747 -27.12 -59.10 20.50
C ARG A 747 -25.80 -58.51 20.02
N GLN A 748 -25.42 -58.75 18.77
CA GLN A 748 -24.22 -58.16 18.19
C GLN A 748 -24.39 -56.64 18.01
N VAL A 749 -23.36 -55.89 18.39
CA VAL A 749 -23.24 -54.45 18.30
C VAL A 749 -21.91 -54.11 17.66
N ILE A 750 -21.95 -53.36 16.55
CA ILE A 750 -20.76 -52.74 15.96
C ILE A 750 -20.71 -51.29 16.43
N ALA A 751 -19.63 -50.90 17.11
CA ALA A 751 -19.40 -49.55 17.59
C ALA A 751 -18.22 -48.93 16.85
N LEU A 752 -18.43 -47.73 16.29
CA LEU A 752 -17.39 -46.93 15.66
C LEU A 752 -17.03 -45.76 16.56
N THR A 753 -15.73 -45.55 16.80
CA THR A 753 -15.20 -44.51 17.68
C THR A 753 -13.99 -43.84 17.03
N GLY A 754 -14.01 -42.52 16.90
CA GLY A 754 -12.80 -41.76 16.56
C GLY A 754 -11.86 -41.73 17.76
N VAL A 755 -10.56 -41.96 17.53
CA VAL A 755 -9.55 -41.98 18.59
C VAL A 755 -8.31 -41.17 18.21
N ASP A 756 -7.61 -40.67 19.22
CA ASP A 756 -6.27 -40.09 19.09
C ASP A 756 -5.19 -41.18 19.05
N ASP A 757 -3.93 -40.79 18.89
CA ASP A 757 -2.78 -41.71 18.84
C ASP A 757 -2.63 -42.59 20.08
N ASP A 758 -3.02 -42.08 21.26
CA ASP A 758 -3.01 -42.77 22.55
C ASP A 758 -4.32 -43.51 22.87
N GLY A 759 -5.24 -43.63 21.90
CA GLY A 759 -6.53 -44.30 22.04
C GLY A 759 -7.63 -43.46 22.71
N THR A 760 -7.37 -42.19 23.02
CA THR A 760 -8.38 -41.30 23.63
C THR A 760 -9.50 -41.01 22.64
N PRO A 761 -10.79 -41.09 23.04
CA PRO A 761 -11.89 -40.76 22.13
C PRO A 761 -11.86 -39.29 21.65
N VAL A 762 -11.93 -39.09 20.33
CA VAL A 762 -11.96 -37.79 19.65
C VAL A 762 -13.15 -37.72 18.69
N THR A 763 -13.98 -36.70 18.89
CA THR A 763 -15.15 -36.45 18.04
C THR A 763 -14.78 -35.57 16.85
N TYR A 764 -14.80 -36.17 15.65
CA TYR A 764 -14.64 -35.49 14.36
C TYR A 764 -15.71 -35.88 13.32
N LEU A 765 -16.62 -36.78 13.71
CA LEU A 765 -17.76 -37.21 12.89
C LEU A 765 -19.06 -36.55 13.38
N GLN A 766 -19.85 -36.06 12.45
CA GLN A 766 -21.19 -35.56 12.69
C GLN A 766 -22.20 -36.72 12.76
N SER A 767 -22.07 -37.70 11.87
CA SER A 767 -22.92 -38.88 11.87
C SER A 767 -22.28 -40.09 11.19
N VAL A 768 -22.78 -41.27 11.51
CA VAL A 768 -22.47 -42.51 10.79
C VAL A 768 -23.78 -43.10 10.29
N LYS A 769 -23.84 -43.44 9.01
CA LYS A 769 -24.98 -44.11 8.38
C LYS A 769 -24.57 -45.50 7.93
N LEU A 770 -25.43 -46.48 8.20
CA LEU A 770 -25.32 -47.81 7.59
C LEU A 770 -25.88 -47.72 6.16
N GLU A 771 -25.04 -47.89 5.15
CA GLU A 771 -25.32 -47.50 3.74
C GLU A 771 -26.59 -48.13 3.18
N ASP A 772 -26.74 -49.45 3.36
CA ASP A 772 -27.89 -50.24 2.90
C ASP A 772 -29.14 -50.09 3.79
N SER A 773 -29.19 -49.07 4.64
CA SER A 773 -30.30 -48.86 5.56
C SER A 773 -30.64 -47.37 5.75
N ARG A 774 -31.78 -47.12 6.40
CA ARG A 774 -32.16 -45.78 6.86
C ARG A 774 -31.58 -45.44 8.24
N ARG A 775 -30.74 -46.31 8.83
CA ARG A 775 -30.22 -46.15 10.19
C ARG A 775 -29.03 -45.19 10.19
N ILE A 776 -29.16 -44.12 10.97
CA ILE A 776 -28.14 -43.09 11.16
C ILE A 776 -27.95 -42.88 12.66
N VAL A 777 -26.71 -42.86 13.11
CA VAL A 777 -26.35 -42.55 14.50
C VAL A 777 -25.59 -41.22 14.51
N ARG A 778 -25.95 -40.30 15.41
CA ARG A 778 -25.41 -38.94 15.49
C ARG A 778 -24.67 -38.63 16.79
N SER A 779 -24.42 -39.64 17.61
CA SER A 779 -23.78 -39.50 18.92
C SER A 779 -22.80 -40.63 19.14
N GLU A 780 -21.61 -40.29 19.62
CA GLU A 780 -20.57 -41.26 19.97
C GLU A 780 -20.89 -42.01 21.28
N PRO A 781 -20.46 -43.29 21.40
CA PRO A 781 -19.91 -44.13 20.32
C PRO A 781 -20.99 -44.50 19.29
N PHE A 782 -20.68 -44.44 17.99
CA PHE A 782 -21.66 -44.67 16.92
C PHE A 782 -21.99 -46.16 16.82
N SER A 783 -23.05 -46.59 17.49
CA SER A 783 -23.31 -48.02 17.75
C SER A 783 -24.52 -48.55 16.99
N PHE A 784 -24.34 -49.67 16.28
CA PHE A 784 -25.37 -50.35 15.51
C PHE A 784 -25.65 -51.75 16.06
N VAL A 785 -26.86 -51.96 16.58
CA VAL A 785 -27.34 -53.27 17.05
C VAL A 785 -27.87 -54.09 15.86
N PHE A 786 -27.50 -55.36 15.74
CA PHE A 786 -27.99 -56.30 14.73
C PHE A 786 -28.76 -57.44 15.42
N ARG A 787 -30.05 -57.58 15.10
CA ARG A 787 -30.97 -58.52 15.78
C ARG A 787 -30.78 -59.96 15.33
N ASP A 788 -30.58 -60.16 14.03
CA ASP A 788 -30.51 -61.50 13.43
C ASP A 788 -29.07 -62.05 13.39
N GLY A 789 -28.11 -61.30 13.94
CA GLY A 789 -26.68 -61.61 13.86
C GLY A 789 -26.09 -61.40 12.46
N LEU A 790 -24.79 -61.18 12.41
CA LEU A 790 -23.97 -61.14 11.20
C LEU A 790 -23.04 -62.35 11.23
N SER A 791 -22.95 -63.05 10.10
CA SER A 791 -21.96 -64.12 9.92
C SER A 791 -20.56 -63.54 9.82
N THR A 792 -19.54 -64.30 10.24
CA THR A 792 -18.15 -63.96 9.98
C THR A 792 -17.93 -63.70 8.49
N GLY A 793 -17.15 -62.68 8.16
CA GLY A 793 -16.81 -62.29 6.80
C GLY A 793 -17.92 -61.51 6.10
N ALA A 794 -19.08 -61.30 6.74
CA ALA A 794 -20.10 -60.40 6.22
C ALA A 794 -19.52 -58.98 6.08
N GLU A 795 -19.76 -58.35 4.94
CA GLU A 795 -19.35 -56.97 4.70
C GLU A 795 -20.47 -56.02 5.12
N VAL A 796 -20.09 -54.99 5.87
CA VAL A 796 -20.97 -53.94 6.36
C VAL A 796 -20.38 -52.60 5.96
N LYS A 797 -21.17 -51.77 5.28
CA LYS A 797 -20.72 -50.47 4.78
C LYS A 797 -21.19 -49.31 5.66
N PHE A 798 -20.24 -48.51 6.13
CA PHE A 798 -20.50 -47.35 6.97
C PHE A 798 -20.13 -46.07 6.22
N ALA A 799 -21.14 -45.25 5.91
CA ALA A 799 -20.94 -43.90 5.40
C ALA A 799 -20.68 -42.94 6.57
N LEU A 800 -19.49 -42.34 6.59
CA LEU A 800 -19.00 -41.40 7.58
C LEU A 800 -19.26 -39.97 7.11
N GLU A 801 -19.97 -39.19 7.94
CA GLU A 801 -20.18 -37.75 7.74
C GLU A 801 -19.29 -36.99 8.72
N PHE A 802 -18.35 -36.20 8.22
CA PHE A 802 -17.38 -35.43 9.01
C PHE A 802 -17.93 -34.06 9.42
N MET A 803 -17.31 -33.42 10.41
CA MET A 803 -17.67 -32.06 10.83
C MET A 803 -17.43 -30.98 9.73
N GLY A 804 -16.71 -31.31 8.65
CA GLY A 804 -16.61 -30.47 7.45
C GLY A 804 -15.76 -29.21 7.63
N HIS A 805 -14.78 -29.22 8.54
CA HIS A 805 -13.91 -28.07 8.80
C HIS A 805 -13.03 -27.68 7.61
N TYR A 806 -12.69 -28.64 6.76
CA TYR A 806 -11.81 -28.50 5.60
C TYR A 806 -12.50 -28.95 4.29
N ASN A 807 -13.83 -28.95 4.27
CA ASN A 807 -14.66 -29.53 3.20
C ASN A 807 -14.40 -31.03 2.99
N GLU A 808 -14.14 -31.78 4.05
CA GLU A 808 -13.95 -33.22 3.99
C GLU A 808 -15.15 -33.89 3.30
N PRO A 809 -14.96 -34.61 2.19
CA PRO A 809 -16.04 -35.38 1.59
C PRO A 809 -16.37 -36.58 2.48
N ASN A 810 -17.63 -37.01 2.43
CA ASN A 810 -18.06 -38.21 3.13
C ASN A 810 -17.33 -39.44 2.59
N VAL A 811 -16.99 -40.36 3.48
CA VAL A 811 -16.23 -41.58 3.17
C VAL A 811 -17.09 -42.79 3.48
N VAL A 812 -17.05 -43.82 2.63
CA VAL A 812 -17.64 -45.13 2.94
C VAL A 812 -16.53 -46.09 3.35
N ILE A 813 -16.67 -46.71 4.52
CA ILE A 813 -15.77 -47.75 5.01
C ILE A 813 -16.44 -49.11 4.88
N ASP A 814 -15.77 -50.02 4.18
CA ASP A 814 -16.12 -51.43 4.12
C ASP A 814 -15.53 -52.16 5.34
N TYR A 815 -16.39 -52.68 6.20
CA TYR A 815 -16.01 -53.43 7.39
C TYR A 815 -16.38 -54.91 7.23
N SER A 816 -15.39 -55.80 7.33
CA SER A 816 -15.60 -57.25 7.33
C SER A 816 -15.68 -57.75 8.76
N VAL A 817 -16.77 -58.44 9.11
CA VAL A 817 -17.01 -58.95 10.46
C VAL A 817 -15.94 -59.98 10.84
N PRO A 818 -15.16 -59.75 11.92
CA PRO A 818 -14.04 -60.61 12.31
C PRO A 818 -14.50 -61.94 12.94
N ASP A 819 -13.63 -62.95 12.89
CA ASP A 819 -13.84 -64.26 13.55
C ASP A 819 -13.84 -64.18 15.08
N GLU A 820 -13.06 -63.26 15.65
CA GLU A 820 -12.89 -63.11 17.09
C GLU A 820 -13.80 -62.00 17.65
N GLU A 821 -14.57 -62.34 18.68
CA GLU A 821 -15.42 -61.39 19.39
C GLU A 821 -14.57 -60.39 20.19
N GLY A 822 -14.85 -59.09 20.04
CA GLY A 822 -14.08 -58.03 20.68
C GLY A 822 -12.86 -57.54 19.89
N ALA A 823 -12.55 -58.12 18.73
CA ALA A 823 -11.49 -57.66 17.85
C ALA A 823 -11.75 -56.22 17.37
N GLU A 824 -10.71 -55.39 17.46
CA GLU A 824 -10.72 -54.00 17.01
C GLU A 824 -10.09 -53.92 15.61
N THR A 825 -10.78 -53.25 14.70
CA THR A 825 -10.24 -52.91 13.38
C THR A 825 -10.00 -51.41 13.34
N VAL A 826 -8.76 -51.03 13.03
CA VAL A 826 -8.32 -49.63 12.99
C VAL A 826 -8.35 -49.16 11.54
N TYR A 827 -8.76 -47.93 11.29
CA TYR A 827 -8.62 -47.27 10.01
C TYR A 827 -7.92 -45.93 10.22
N ASP A 828 -6.79 -45.74 9.56
CA ASP A 828 -6.09 -44.46 9.48
C ASP A 828 -6.57 -43.73 8.22
N LEU A 829 -7.13 -42.54 8.42
CA LEU A 829 -7.72 -41.70 7.39
C LEU A 829 -6.86 -40.44 7.25
N SER A 830 -6.22 -40.30 6.10
CA SER A 830 -5.42 -39.14 5.73
C SER A 830 -6.16 -38.32 4.68
N TYR A 831 -6.47 -37.05 4.96
CA TYR A 831 -7.11 -36.14 4.01
C TYR A 831 -6.16 -35.01 3.63
N ASP A 832 -6.02 -34.76 2.33
CA ASP A 832 -5.28 -33.62 1.80
C ASP A 832 -6.27 -32.49 1.44
N PRO A 833 -6.34 -31.38 2.20
CA PRO A 833 -7.23 -30.28 1.90
C PRO A 833 -6.90 -29.53 0.59
N SER A 834 -5.70 -29.72 0.04
CA SER A 834 -5.28 -29.07 -1.22
C SER A 834 -5.79 -29.81 -2.46
N THR A 835 -5.93 -31.14 -2.38
CA THR A 835 -6.46 -31.97 -3.48
C THR A 835 -7.92 -32.38 -3.26
N GLY A 836 -8.38 -32.42 -2.00
CA GLY A 836 -9.70 -32.91 -1.63
C GLY A 836 -9.80 -34.44 -1.57
N GLU A 837 -8.67 -35.15 -1.53
CA GLU A 837 -8.62 -36.61 -1.59
C GLU A 837 -8.37 -37.25 -0.21
N TRP A 838 -8.99 -38.42 0.01
CA TRP A 838 -8.73 -39.28 1.16
C TRP A 838 -7.83 -40.45 0.77
N VAL A 839 -6.87 -40.77 1.65
CA VAL A 839 -6.15 -42.04 1.67
C VAL A 839 -6.58 -42.78 2.93
N ILE A 840 -7.04 -44.01 2.77
CA ILE A 840 -7.59 -44.84 3.85
C ILE A 840 -6.75 -46.10 3.94
N MET A 841 -6.18 -46.35 5.12
CA MET A 841 -5.42 -47.57 5.42
C MET A 841 -6.13 -48.32 6.55
N ARG A 842 -6.28 -49.63 6.38
CA ARG A 842 -6.88 -50.55 7.36
C ARG A 842 -5.80 -51.33 8.09
#